data_AF-A0A257X8L5-F1
#
_entry.id   AF-A0A257X8L5-F1
#
_cell.length_a   1.000
_cell.length_b   1.000
_cell.length_c   1.000
_cell.angle_alpha   90.00
_cell.angle_beta   90.00
_cell.angle_gamma   90.00
#
_symmetry.space_group_name_H-M   'P 1'
#
loop_
_entity.id
_entity.type
_entity.pdbx_description
1 polymer ?
#
loop_
_entity_poly.entity_id
_entity_poly.type
_entity_poly.pdbx_seq_one_letter_code
_entity_poly.pdbx_strand_id
1 'polypeptide(L)'
;MKPACRCWPWHSTTASCRSMNVKHLITALVLVVGTAHASELHWQNGEWIGGDFVGADAGHVMWRTPMFSENFQVDMRVLKRVNRFKTDAKTEEAFSIRLADGSRLYGTITGLNAQTLSVKSARFGSIQVLRDTVVSVQRLKAAGLPLPALTGTHGWTESVPQNMENAAPKKAKLWRMVPGAALQQVGWNRRTSLPIEVPQQVEMQFTLSSSVRPEFKIELKAPDKERVTVETWVDDVVLQGRVFESVQKLSDDARRVTLSLFWNRETGQCAIYGADGKKLAETRKPPVDDAEPAPAPKPAEKKPAAAPAGGGGLFGALLGLVQGAAQARADAVEKARSAGDADTSPTGLNLLNKGPDLTLEALRIREWDGKLPTDITDARPRVELTDGHYLKAKAVRADATTLTVQDQNGKETSLPWGKVLAVEMVTTPSPFFQAAPPLTEMWFTDGEWINGTMQQMRNNVATFKTTFSATPVSFNISALHHLEFKGFDARAGDFNLAKYDTLNINKSVLHGTLDAGGEAQPRWQPIGALKPVVMSSAGEMEITRAVTGQPAATRSEALFYLQEGDVIPGKLRAIDAKQVDLESDVVAVKHLPAEELQAIQFGGASLNLDGFEDPGWQRLRGGSEQVERKGKAELRLDVGGSYGHPSFMQVNEIKFTLLNSGFSALRMRLYCDGVNPAAPSTNLLFGHMGSEVCFGLETNGDQMDRQFRLRSTGPMPVRIALTDNTVEVFFKGVSARKIVLNPKMRSGSGIIIEPFNLWGNGERAVKINAFSARIAPGRVAVPIVDARAKEHALTVPRFRKEDPPRHALLAANGDLLRGVIEAATAEHFAIRSGMETIQVPRDRVKAAVWLIKPADAVSAAFEAIDKESEPPLITHWLLLSNGGRLGLKVTLFAGDAVFGTSPLLGECHVPLSQIYKIRSTAPPDNAAMAALREWKLKFAPEPVLPESGGQSSPLLNQDAKPFKLPLLAGGDFDLANEKGKVIVLDFWATWCGPCIKALPELIDQMSPFDPKKVRFIGVNQAEDKATVKTFLETRGWKFEVAFDANQRVGQTFGVEGIPHTVIIGPDGKIVYVKSGYEPGAAKEIAELVKKLLEK
;
A
#
# COMPACT_ATOMS: atom_id res chain seq x y z
N MET A 1 29.70 -70.66 5.45
CA MET A 1 31.08 -70.91 5.02
C MET A 1 31.94 -69.70 5.41
N LYS A 2 32.97 -69.89 6.26
CA LYS A 2 34.10 -68.95 6.47
C LYS A 2 35.10 -69.10 5.29
N PRO A 3 36.17 -68.29 5.10
CA PRO A 3 36.80 -67.24 5.96
C PRO A 3 36.98 -65.88 5.25
N ALA A 4 37.12 -64.72 5.92
CA ALA A 4 38.23 -64.18 6.75
C ALA A 4 39.49 -63.79 5.97
N CYS A 5 39.92 -62.53 6.09
CA CYS A 5 41.22 -62.20 6.70
C CYS A 5 41.33 -60.71 7.08
N ARG A 6 41.60 -60.49 8.37
CA ARG A 6 42.14 -59.27 8.97
C ARG A 6 43.65 -59.21 8.69
N CYS A 7 44.26 -58.02 8.78
CA CYS A 7 45.35 -57.75 9.73
C CYS A 7 45.75 -56.26 9.74
N TRP A 8 45.78 -55.70 10.96
CA TRP A 8 46.45 -54.47 11.41
C TRP A 8 47.88 -54.80 11.88
N PRO A 9 48.82 -53.83 11.99
CA PRO A 9 49.15 -53.22 13.31
C PRO A 9 49.46 -51.70 13.25
N TRP A 10 49.04 -50.88 14.25
CA TRP A 10 49.82 -50.28 15.38
C TRP A 10 51.09 -49.51 14.91
N HIS A 11 51.43 -48.25 15.27
CA HIS A 11 51.29 -47.57 16.56
C HIS A 11 51.70 -46.06 16.51
N SER A 12 51.44 -45.34 17.61
CA SER A 12 52.02 -44.09 18.14
C SER A 12 51.63 -42.69 17.58
N THR A 13 50.65 -42.08 18.25
CA THR A 13 50.68 -40.75 18.90
C THR A 13 51.81 -39.75 18.56
N THR A 14 51.43 -38.56 18.09
CA THR A 14 51.66 -37.27 18.79
C THR A 14 50.79 -36.14 18.22
N ALA A 15 50.00 -35.54 19.11
CA ALA A 15 49.55 -34.15 19.23
C ALA A 15 49.12 -33.29 18.01
N SER A 16 47.92 -32.72 18.18
CA SER A 16 47.48 -31.39 17.73
C SER A 16 47.17 -31.20 16.24
N CYS A 17 45.92 -31.48 15.86
CA CYS A 17 45.30 -30.81 14.72
C CYS A 17 43.95 -30.21 15.13
N ARG A 18 43.85 -28.88 14.96
CA ARG A 18 42.63 -28.10 15.11
C ARG A 18 41.57 -28.62 14.13
N SER A 19 40.34 -28.73 14.63
CA SER A 19 39.13 -29.08 13.89
C SER A 19 38.95 -28.24 12.61
N MET A 20 38.94 -28.90 11.45
CA MET A 20 38.34 -28.37 10.22
C MET A 20 37.06 -29.13 9.90
N ASN A 21 36.10 -28.33 9.44
CA ASN A 21 34.70 -28.41 9.77
C ASN A 21 33.89 -29.15 8.69
N VAL A 22 32.78 -29.72 9.12
CA VAL A 22 31.76 -30.42 8.32
C VAL A 22 31.13 -29.45 7.32
N LYS A 23 31.75 -29.29 6.17
CA LYS A 23 31.18 -28.74 4.93
C LYS A 23 31.70 -29.65 3.83
N HIS A 24 30.82 -30.12 2.95
CA HIS A 24 31.04 -30.91 1.72
C HIS A 24 30.33 -32.26 1.61
N LEU A 25 29.46 -32.67 2.55
CA LEU A 25 28.61 -33.86 2.35
C LEU A 25 27.10 -33.70 2.65
N ILE A 26 26.61 -32.46 2.67
CA ILE A 26 25.16 -32.15 2.64
C ILE A 26 24.97 -31.05 1.59
N THR A 27 24.91 -31.43 0.32
CA THR A 27 24.49 -30.55 -0.78
C THR A 27 23.80 -31.39 -1.86
N ALA A 28 22.81 -32.17 -1.44
CA ALA A 28 21.79 -32.75 -2.30
C ALA A 28 20.57 -33.01 -1.41
N LEU A 29 19.42 -32.43 -1.80
CA LEU A 29 18.17 -32.30 -1.05
C LEU A 29 18.14 -31.19 0.01
N VAL A 30 17.10 -30.35 -0.08
CA VAL A 30 16.71 -29.23 0.79
C VAL A 30 17.41 -27.89 0.53
N LEU A 31 16.94 -27.18 -0.52
CA LEU A 31 16.67 -25.73 -0.56
C LEU A 31 16.36 -25.31 -2.02
N VAL A 32 15.11 -25.48 -2.45
CA VAL A 32 14.55 -24.72 -3.58
C VAL A 32 13.44 -23.85 -3.01
N VAL A 33 13.85 -22.80 -2.31
CA VAL A 33 12.98 -21.70 -1.91
C VAL A 33 13.72 -20.42 -2.29
N GLY A 34 13.28 -19.78 -3.38
CA GLY A 34 13.76 -18.44 -3.77
C GLY A 34 14.70 -18.34 -4.97
N THR A 35 14.69 -19.26 -5.94
CA THR A 35 15.33 -18.96 -7.24
C THR A 35 14.47 -17.99 -8.02
N ALA A 36 15.01 -16.80 -8.33
CA ALA A 36 14.42 -15.91 -9.32
C ALA A 36 14.28 -16.70 -10.64
N HIS A 37 13.06 -16.87 -11.13
CA HIS A 37 12.84 -17.50 -12.42
C HIS A 37 13.56 -16.67 -13.50
N ALA A 38 14.22 -17.35 -14.45
CA ALA A 38 14.92 -16.68 -15.54
C ALA A 38 13.96 -15.97 -16.51
N SER A 39 12.67 -16.35 -16.50
CA SER A 39 11.62 -15.78 -17.34
C SER A 39 10.34 -15.48 -16.54
N GLU A 40 9.59 -14.48 -16.99
CA GLU A 40 8.28 -14.13 -16.45
C GLU A 40 7.26 -14.04 -17.59
N LEU A 41 6.07 -14.60 -17.39
CA LEU A 41 4.92 -14.48 -18.28
C LEU A 41 3.92 -13.51 -17.66
N HIS A 42 3.51 -12.47 -18.39
CA HIS A 42 2.66 -11.38 -17.91
C HIS A 42 1.34 -11.35 -18.67
N TRP A 43 0.23 -11.17 -17.96
CA TRP A 43 -1.13 -10.98 -18.51
C TRP A 43 -1.44 -9.49 -18.75
N GLN A 44 -2.44 -9.22 -19.59
CA GLN A 44 -2.94 -7.87 -19.87
C GLN A 44 -3.52 -7.17 -18.63
N ASN A 45 -4.03 -7.94 -17.67
CA ASN A 45 -4.54 -7.46 -16.39
C ASN A 45 -3.43 -7.06 -15.38
N GLY A 46 -2.15 -7.22 -15.74
CA GLY A 46 -1.00 -6.88 -14.89
C GLY A 46 -0.47 -8.03 -14.02
N GLU A 47 -1.12 -9.19 -14.03
CA GLU A 47 -0.63 -10.39 -13.36
C GLU A 47 0.58 -10.98 -14.05
N TRP A 48 1.37 -11.75 -13.31
CA TRP A 48 2.52 -12.44 -13.85
C TRP A 48 2.81 -13.73 -13.10
N ILE A 49 3.48 -14.65 -13.79
CA ILE A 49 3.93 -15.91 -13.24
C ILE A 49 5.39 -16.16 -13.66
N GLY A 50 6.21 -16.60 -12.70
CA GLY A 50 7.57 -17.04 -12.97
C GLY A 50 7.61 -18.45 -13.56
N GLY A 51 8.58 -18.72 -14.41
CA GLY A 51 8.79 -20.04 -15.00
C GLY A 51 9.69 -20.03 -16.22
N ASP A 52 9.49 -21.02 -17.09
CA ASP A 52 10.22 -21.21 -18.33
C ASP A 52 9.26 -21.15 -19.53
N PHE A 53 9.57 -20.32 -20.52
CA PHE A 53 8.95 -20.41 -21.84
C PHE A 53 9.43 -21.67 -22.57
N VAL A 54 8.49 -22.56 -22.88
CA VAL A 54 8.74 -23.84 -23.54
C VAL A 54 8.63 -23.71 -25.06
N GLY A 55 7.67 -22.91 -25.54
CA GLY A 55 7.43 -22.66 -26.96
C GLY A 55 6.13 -21.90 -27.17
N ALA A 56 5.81 -21.61 -28.42
CA ALA A 56 4.54 -20.99 -28.80
C ALA A 56 4.13 -21.37 -30.23
N ASP A 57 2.83 -21.28 -30.53
CA ASP A 57 2.23 -21.40 -31.86
C ASP A 57 1.49 -20.10 -32.24
N ALA A 58 0.69 -20.12 -33.31
CA ALA A 58 0.01 -18.93 -33.80
C ALA A 58 -1.00 -18.31 -32.81
N GLY A 59 -1.46 -19.04 -31.79
CA GLY A 59 -2.47 -18.58 -30.84
C GLY A 59 -2.10 -18.76 -29.37
N HIS A 60 -1.15 -19.63 -29.03
CA HIS A 60 -0.89 -20.02 -27.65
C HIS A 60 0.59 -20.00 -27.28
N VAL A 61 0.86 -19.66 -26.03
CA VAL A 61 2.17 -19.81 -25.37
C VAL A 61 2.13 -21.04 -24.47
N MET A 62 3.14 -21.92 -24.60
CA MET A 62 3.40 -23.00 -23.65
C MET A 62 4.35 -22.54 -22.55
N TRP A 63 3.92 -22.69 -21.30
CA TRP A 63 4.66 -22.28 -20.12
C TRP A 63 4.83 -23.42 -19.13
N ARG A 64 6.00 -23.47 -18.47
CA ARG A 64 6.31 -24.40 -17.38
C ARG A 64 6.61 -23.61 -16.12
N THR A 65 6.05 -24.04 -14.99
CA THR A 65 6.29 -23.41 -13.68
C THR A 65 6.26 -24.48 -12.58
N PRO A 66 7.05 -24.34 -11.50
CA PRO A 66 6.98 -25.27 -10.35
C PRO A 66 5.65 -25.24 -9.59
N MET A 67 4.79 -24.24 -9.83
CA MET A 67 3.46 -24.13 -9.20
C MET A 67 2.47 -25.18 -9.70
N PHE A 68 2.70 -25.74 -10.88
CA PHE A 68 1.87 -26.77 -11.47
C PHE A 68 2.73 -28.01 -11.74
N SER A 69 2.14 -29.20 -11.63
CA SER A 69 2.88 -30.45 -11.91
C SER A 69 3.07 -30.70 -13.41
N GLU A 70 2.47 -29.88 -14.28
CA GLU A 70 2.45 -30.02 -15.73
C GLU A 70 2.61 -28.67 -16.46
N ASN A 71 2.99 -28.73 -17.75
CA ASN A 71 3.03 -27.54 -18.61
C ASN A 71 1.60 -27.11 -18.99
N PHE A 72 1.37 -25.82 -19.16
CA PHE A 72 0.07 -25.31 -19.58
C PHE A 72 0.16 -24.40 -20.80
N GLN A 73 -0.94 -24.33 -21.56
CA GLN A 73 -1.09 -23.52 -22.76
C GLN A 73 -2.03 -22.34 -22.48
N VAL A 74 -1.58 -21.13 -22.81
CA VAL A 74 -2.33 -19.89 -22.57
C VAL A 74 -2.53 -19.14 -23.88
N ASP A 75 -3.76 -18.70 -24.12
CA ASP A 75 -4.12 -17.85 -25.25
C ASP A 75 -3.32 -16.54 -25.25
N MET A 76 -2.66 -16.24 -26.36
CA MET A 76 -1.85 -15.02 -26.50
C MET A 76 -2.65 -13.72 -26.34
N ARG A 77 -3.96 -13.74 -26.58
CA ARG A 77 -4.82 -12.55 -26.50
C ARG A 77 -4.99 -12.04 -25.07
N VAL A 78 -4.86 -12.92 -24.07
CA VAL A 78 -4.92 -12.53 -22.66
C VAL A 78 -3.54 -12.14 -22.10
N LEU A 79 -2.48 -12.42 -22.84
CA LEU A 79 -1.11 -12.16 -22.47
C LEU A 79 -0.67 -10.76 -22.90
N LYS A 80 0.17 -10.15 -22.07
CA LYS A 80 0.82 -8.86 -22.34
C LYS A 80 2.23 -9.03 -22.88
N ARG A 81 3.04 -9.83 -22.19
CA ARG A 81 4.45 -10.01 -22.54
C ARG A 81 5.09 -11.25 -21.90
N VAL A 82 6.23 -11.65 -22.45
CA VAL A 82 7.21 -12.53 -21.81
C VAL A 82 8.54 -11.78 -21.67
N ASN A 83 9.13 -11.77 -20.48
CA ASN A 83 10.46 -11.19 -20.23
C ASN A 83 11.50 -12.30 -20.04
N ARG A 84 12.70 -12.12 -20.62
CA ARG A 84 13.86 -13.00 -20.44
C ARG A 84 15.15 -12.18 -20.37
N PHE A 85 15.84 -12.16 -19.23
CA PHE A 85 17.16 -11.54 -19.16
C PHE A 85 18.25 -12.61 -19.21
N LYS A 86 18.94 -12.73 -20.34
CA LYS A 86 20.31 -13.26 -20.38
C LYS A 86 21.12 -12.60 -21.51
N THR A 87 22.18 -11.91 -21.08
CA THR A 87 23.30 -11.26 -21.81
C THR A 87 22.99 -10.08 -22.74
N ASP A 88 23.68 -8.96 -22.49
CA ASP A 88 23.81 -7.82 -23.39
C ASP A 88 24.60 -8.25 -24.64
N ALA A 89 23.91 -8.53 -25.74
CA ALA A 89 24.55 -8.70 -27.03
C ALA A 89 24.74 -7.32 -27.66
N LYS A 90 25.93 -7.03 -28.18
CA LYS A 90 26.17 -5.86 -29.02
C LYS A 90 26.13 -6.29 -30.48
N THR A 91 25.58 -5.44 -31.34
CA THR A 91 25.68 -5.64 -32.79
C THR A 91 27.04 -5.17 -33.30
N GLU A 92 27.68 -6.00 -34.13
CA GLU A 92 28.88 -5.66 -34.90
C GLU A 92 28.56 -5.43 -36.39
N GLU A 93 27.26 -5.41 -36.73
CA GLU A 93 26.79 -5.23 -38.10
C GLU A 93 27.05 -3.82 -38.63
N ALA A 94 27.21 -3.70 -39.95
CA ALA A 94 27.59 -2.44 -40.58
C ALA A 94 26.45 -1.42 -40.63
N PHE A 95 25.20 -1.87 -40.85
CA PHE A 95 24.05 -1.00 -41.07
C PHE A 95 22.85 -1.36 -40.21
N SER A 96 22.09 -0.32 -39.86
CA SER A 96 20.74 -0.36 -39.32
C SER A 96 19.73 0.00 -40.40
N ILE A 97 18.69 -0.81 -40.52
CA ILE A 97 17.63 -0.67 -41.51
C ILE A 97 16.33 -0.47 -40.76
N ARG A 98 15.73 0.71 -40.93
CA ARG A 98 14.44 1.05 -40.32
C ARG A 98 13.31 0.79 -41.30
N LEU A 99 12.27 0.15 -40.83
CA LEU A 99 11.10 -0.23 -41.62
C LEU A 99 9.87 0.56 -41.22
N ALA A 100 8.89 0.63 -42.14
CA ALA A 100 7.67 1.42 -41.97
C ALA A 100 6.75 0.92 -40.84
N ASP A 101 6.84 -0.36 -40.48
CA ASP A 101 6.08 -0.97 -39.38
C ASP A 101 6.75 -0.82 -37.99
N GLY A 102 7.84 -0.05 -37.93
CA GLY A 102 8.64 0.18 -36.73
C GLY A 102 9.71 -0.89 -36.48
N SER A 103 9.77 -1.94 -37.29
CA SER A 103 10.84 -2.94 -37.22
C SER A 103 12.20 -2.32 -37.55
N ARG A 104 13.25 -2.87 -36.93
CA ARG A 104 14.64 -2.49 -37.12
C ARG A 104 15.50 -3.74 -37.25
N LEU A 105 16.21 -3.84 -38.37
CA LEU A 105 17.10 -4.94 -38.70
C LEU A 105 18.54 -4.44 -38.77
N TYR A 106 19.49 -5.30 -38.42
CA TYR A 106 20.91 -5.07 -38.59
C TYR A 106 21.51 -6.06 -39.59
N GLY A 107 22.40 -5.54 -40.43
CA GLY A 107 23.07 -6.37 -41.42
C GLY A 107 23.95 -5.59 -42.39
N THR A 108 24.58 -6.34 -43.29
CA THR A 108 25.28 -5.79 -44.45
C THR A 108 24.38 -5.85 -45.68
N ILE A 109 24.31 -4.75 -46.42
CA ILE A 109 23.55 -4.67 -47.66
C ILE A 109 24.33 -5.43 -48.74
N THR A 110 23.69 -6.41 -49.36
CA THR A 110 24.30 -7.25 -50.41
C THR A 110 23.70 -7.00 -51.79
N GLY A 111 22.54 -6.35 -51.85
CA GLY A 111 21.86 -5.99 -53.08
C GLY A 111 20.68 -5.04 -52.86
N LEU A 112 20.42 -4.15 -53.81
CA LEU A 112 19.21 -3.35 -53.89
C LEU A 112 18.74 -3.32 -55.35
N ASN A 113 17.47 -3.65 -55.59
CA ASN A 113 16.82 -3.56 -56.90
C ASN A 113 15.48 -2.82 -56.79
N ALA A 114 14.63 -2.86 -57.81
CA ALA A 114 13.35 -2.13 -57.80
C ALA A 114 12.32 -2.66 -56.77
N GLN A 115 12.44 -3.91 -56.32
CA GLN A 115 11.48 -4.59 -55.45
C GLN A 115 12.03 -4.90 -54.06
N THR A 116 13.31 -5.23 -53.93
CA THR A 116 13.89 -5.72 -52.67
C THR A 116 15.24 -5.11 -52.31
N LEU A 117 15.52 -5.14 -51.00
CA LEU A 117 16.81 -4.92 -50.38
C LEU A 117 17.29 -6.27 -49.79
N SER A 118 18.39 -6.80 -50.34
CA SER A 118 19.04 -8.02 -49.84
C SER A 118 19.95 -7.69 -48.67
N VAL A 119 19.74 -8.33 -47.52
CA VAL A 119 20.49 -8.09 -46.29
C VAL A 119 21.08 -9.40 -45.79
N LYS A 120 22.39 -9.40 -45.50
CA LYS A 120 23.05 -10.49 -44.76
C LYS A 120 23.19 -10.06 -43.31
N SER A 121 22.62 -10.85 -42.40
CA SER A 121 22.51 -10.57 -40.96
C SER A 121 22.91 -11.80 -40.14
N ALA A 122 23.57 -11.59 -39.02
CA ALA A 122 23.87 -12.66 -38.06
C ALA A 122 22.60 -13.33 -37.52
N ARG A 123 21.48 -12.60 -37.38
CA ARG A 123 20.22 -13.14 -36.81
C ARG A 123 19.36 -13.85 -37.85
N PHE A 124 19.29 -13.29 -39.06
CA PHE A 124 18.39 -13.76 -40.13
C PHE A 124 19.08 -14.61 -41.21
N GLY A 125 20.42 -14.70 -41.19
CA GLY A 125 21.16 -15.24 -42.33
C GLY A 125 21.07 -14.30 -43.53
N SER A 126 20.49 -14.74 -44.64
CA SER A 126 20.23 -13.87 -45.80
C SER A 126 18.73 -13.65 -45.96
N ILE A 127 18.31 -12.38 -45.97
CA ILE A 127 16.90 -11.99 -46.05
C ILE A 127 16.66 -10.99 -47.18
N GLN A 128 15.51 -11.13 -47.84
CA GLN A 128 14.99 -10.18 -48.82
C GLN A 128 13.93 -9.31 -48.15
N VAL A 129 14.22 -8.02 -48.02
CA VAL A 129 13.31 -7.02 -47.46
C VAL A 129 12.60 -6.32 -48.62
N LEU A 130 11.28 -6.17 -48.55
CA LEU A 130 10.51 -5.41 -49.54
C LEU A 130 10.94 -3.94 -49.51
N ARG A 131 11.38 -3.41 -50.66
CA ARG A 131 12.02 -2.10 -50.76
C ARG A 131 11.12 -0.95 -50.33
N ASP A 132 9.83 -1.04 -50.60
CA ASP A 132 8.80 -0.05 -50.24
C ASP A 132 8.54 0.03 -48.72
N THR A 133 8.94 -1.00 -47.96
CA THR A 133 8.87 -0.97 -46.49
C THR A 133 10.08 -0.33 -45.83
N VAL A 134 11.17 -0.08 -46.57
CA VAL A 134 12.42 0.49 -46.05
C VAL A 134 12.30 2.00 -45.95
N VAL A 135 12.35 2.53 -44.72
CA VAL A 135 12.31 3.97 -44.44
C VAL A 135 13.70 4.58 -44.58
N SER A 136 14.68 3.98 -43.91
CA SER A 136 16.06 4.45 -43.97
C SER A 136 17.07 3.35 -43.70
N VAL A 137 18.27 3.56 -44.23
CA VAL A 137 19.43 2.72 -43.97
C VAL A 137 20.55 3.59 -43.44
N GLN A 138 21.14 3.20 -42.31
CA GLN A 138 22.09 4.03 -41.59
C GLN A 138 23.29 3.22 -41.13
N ARG A 139 24.48 3.75 -41.34
CA ARG A 139 25.73 3.13 -40.90
C ARG A 139 25.87 3.23 -39.38
N LEU A 140 26.24 2.12 -38.74
CA LEU A 140 26.37 2.03 -37.27
C LEU A 140 27.76 2.43 -36.77
N LYS A 141 28.81 2.33 -37.60
CA LYS A 141 30.20 2.69 -37.24
C LYS A 141 30.91 3.37 -38.42
N ALA A 142 31.50 4.55 -38.19
CA ALA A 142 32.41 5.25 -39.09
C ALA A 142 33.26 6.27 -38.30
N ALA A 143 34.39 6.72 -38.87
CA ALA A 143 35.23 7.75 -38.26
C ALA A 143 34.46 9.09 -38.11
N GLY A 144 34.65 9.81 -36.99
CA GLY A 144 33.99 11.11 -36.74
C GLY A 144 32.53 11.03 -36.24
N LEU A 145 32.00 9.84 -35.94
CA LEU A 145 30.64 9.63 -35.45
C LEU A 145 30.63 9.21 -33.97
N PRO A 146 30.65 10.17 -33.03
CA PRO A 146 30.49 9.90 -31.60
C PRO A 146 29.15 9.21 -31.28
N LEU A 147 28.09 9.50 -32.04
CA LEU A 147 26.81 8.77 -31.94
C LEU A 147 26.01 8.77 -33.26
N PRO A 148 26.14 7.73 -34.10
CA PRO A 148 25.48 7.69 -35.42
C PRO A 148 23.95 7.57 -35.33
N ALA A 149 23.42 6.76 -34.40
CA ALA A 149 21.98 6.54 -34.21
C ALA A 149 21.66 6.06 -32.79
N LEU A 150 20.39 6.16 -32.34
CA LEU A 150 19.92 5.44 -31.15
C LEU A 150 20.06 3.93 -31.34
N THR A 151 21.09 3.32 -30.75
CA THR A 151 21.33 1.86 -30.79
C THR A 151 20.98 1.24 -29.43
N GLY A 152 19.67 1.09 -29.17
CA GLY A 152 19.19 0.44 -27.95
C GLY A 152 19.45 1.22 -26.66
N THR A 153 19.60 0.50 -25.54
CA THR A 153 19.72 1.07 -24.18
C THR A 153 21.14 1.37 -23.74
N HIS A 154 22.14 1.06 -24.56
CA HIS A 154 23.54 1.13 -24.14
C HIS A 154 24.00 2.56 -23.87
N GLY A 155 24.66 2.76 -22.72
CA GLY A 155 25.21 4.04 -22.29
C GLY A 155 24.25 4.95 -21.52
N TRP A 156 22.93 4.79 -21.67
CA TRP A 156 21.98 5.66 -20.96
C TRP A 156 21.97 5.36 -19.45
N THR A 157 22.18 6.40 -18.64
CA THR A 157 22.13 6.35 -17.17
C THR A 157 20.99 7.21 -16.63
N GLU A 158 20.51 6.84 -15.45
CA GLU A 158 19.48 7.58 -14.72
C GLU A 158 20.15 8.48 -13.68
N SER A 159 19.67 9.71 -13.55
CA SER A 159 20.00 10.58 -12.41
C SER A 159 18.71 11.12 -11.81
N VAL A 160 18.49 10.84 -10.52
CA VAL A 160 17.35 11.39 -9.76
C VAL A 160 17.82 12.67 -9.07
N PRO A 161 17.06 13.78 -9.11
CA PRO A 161 17.37 14.95 -8.29
C PRO A 161 17.45 14.58 -6.80
N GLN A 162 18.50 15.02 -6.09
CA GLN A 162 18.79 14.64 -4.68
C GLN A 162 17.60 14.82 -3.72
N ASN A 163 16.75 15.80 -3.98
CA ASN A 163 15.52 16.09 -3.23
C ASN A 163 14.39 15.05 -3.39
N MET A 164 14.56 14.01 -4.23
CA MET A 164 13.62 12.89 -4.39
C MET A 164 14.20 11.50 -4.06
N GLU A 165 15.46 11.41 -3.59
CA GLU A 165 16.14 10.14 -3.30
C GLU A 165 15.45 9.29 -2.22
N ASN A 166 14.65 9.90 -1.34
CA ASN A 166 13.95 9.20 -0.25
C ASN A 166 12.56 8.67 -0.63
N ALA A 167 12.07 8.89 -1.86
CA ALA A 167 10.66 8.68 -2.21
C ALA A 167 10.39 7.65 -3.34
N ALA A 168 11.40 7.11 -4.03
CA ALA A 168 11.20 6.14 -5.10
C ALA A 168 11.73 4.74 -4.70
N PRO A 169 11.03 3.64 -5.03
CA PRO A 169 11.62 2.31 -4.93
C PRO A 169 12.85 2.25 -5.84
N LYS A 170 14.01 1.89 -5.26
CA LYS A 170 15.37 1.82 -5.88
C LYS A 170 15.50 0.96 -7.16
N LYS A 171 14.41 0.56 -7.84
CA LYS A 171 14.43 -0.46 -8.91
C LYS A 171 13.50 -0.22 -10.11
N ALA A 172 12.67 0.82 -10.16
CA ALA A 172 11.81 1.04 -11.32
C ALA A 172 12.54 1.90 -12.36
N LYS A 173 12.98 1.32 -13.50
CA LYS A 173 13.43 2.11 -14.66
C LYS A 173 12.27 3.03 -15.09
N LEU A 174 12.50 4.34 -15.10
CA LEU A 174 11.46 5.37 -15.37
C LEU A 174 11.31 5.71 -16.87
N TRP A 175 11.98 4.94 -17.71
CA TRP A 175 11.94 5.02 -19.15
C TRP A 175 11.92 3.60 -19.74
N ARG A 176 11.41 3.49 -20.96
CA ARG A 176 11.35 2.24 -21.73
C ARG A 176 11.72 2.50 -23.18
N MET A 177 12.21 1.47 -23.87
CA MET A 177 12.27 1.51 -25.33
C MET A 177 10.85 1.35 -25.89
N VAL A 178 10.58 1.93 -27.06
CA VAL A 178 9.34 1.77 -27.83
C VAL A 178 9.69 1.48 -29.31
N PRO A 179 8.73 1.08 -30.17
CA PRO A 179 9.02 0.70 -31.56
C PRO A 179 9.92 1.70 -32.29
N GLY A 180 10.80 1.18 -33.15
CA GLY A 180 11.82 1.98 -33.81
C GLY A 180 13.04 2.29 -32.93
N ALA A 181 13.20 1.61 -31.78
CA ALA A 181 14.26 1.84 -30.80
C ALA A 181 14.31 3.29 -30.28
N ALA A 182 13.13 3.86 -30.04
CA ALA A 182 12.99 5.17 -29.42
C ALA A 182 13.00 5.06 -27.89
N LEU A 183 13.57 6.06 -27.20
CA LEU A 183 13.59 6.12 -25.73
C LEU A 183 12.38 6.90 -25.24
N GLN A 184 11.48 6.28 -24.49
CA GLN A 184 10.31 6.94 -23.90
C GLN A 184 10.43 7.09 -22.38
N GLN A 185 10.42 8.33 -21.89
CA GLN A 185 10.27 8.68 -20.48
C GLN A 185 8.79 8.86 -20.16
N VAL A 186 8.32 8.33 -19.03
CA VAL A 186 6.91 8.47 -18.60
C VAL A 186 6.84 9.16 -17.25
N GLY A 187 5.96 10.16 -17.15
CA GLY A 187 5.77 10.97 -15.95
C GLY A 187 6.66 12.21 -15.91
N TRP A 188 6.23 13.17 -15.09
CA TRP A 188 6.83 14.49 -15.00
C TRP A 188 8.20 14.48 -14.30
N ASN A 189 9.10 15.36 -14.75
CA ASN A 189 10.43 15.63 -14.17
C ASN A 189 11.35 14.40 -14.09
N ARG A 190 11.38 13.62 -15.19
CA ARG A 190 12.25 12.44 -15.31
C ARG A 190 13.46 12.75 -16.18
N ARG A 191 14.67 12.44 -15.70
CA ARG A 191 15.94 12.71 -16.38
C ARG A 191 16.63 11.42 -16.78
N THR A 192 17.19 11.39 -17.98
CA THR A 192 18.17 10.39 -18.44
C THR A 192 19.34 11.07 -19.10
N SER A 193 20.52 10.49 -18.93
CA SER A 193 21.79 11.02 -19.41
C SER A 193 22.50 9.97 -20.26
N LEU A 194 23.26 10.39 -21.25
CA LEU A 194 24.10 9.54 -22.07
C LEU A 194 25.52 10.14 -22.06
N PRO A 195 26.51 9.48 -21.45
CA PRO A 195 27.87 9.96 -21.43
C PRO A 195 28.45 9.82 -22.85
N ILE A 196 28.69 10.97 -23.47
CA ILE A 196 29.38 11.08 -24.76
C ILE A 196 30.44 12.16 -24.65
N GLU A 197 31.52 11.97 -25.39
CA GLU A 197 32.47 13.05 -25.62
C GLU A 197 31.86 14.03 -26.63
N VAL A 198 31.71 15.28 -26.22
CA VAL A 198 31.13 16.33 -27.07
C VAL A 198 32.24 16.94 -27.93
N PRO A 199 32.20 16.83 -29.28
CA PRO A 199 33.21 17.42 -30.15
C PRO A 199 33.33 18.94 -30.01
N GLN A 200 34.44 19.52 -30.47
CA GLN A 200 34.62 20.98 -30.52
C GLN A 200 33.62 21.65 -31.46
N GLN A 201 33.32 21.00 -32.58
CA GLN A 201 32.29 21.43 -33.54
C GLN A 201 31.31 20.27 -33.69
N VAL A 202 30.07 20.45 -33.23
CA VAL A 202 29.08 19.37 -33.13
C VAL A 202 27.80 19.72 -33.86
N GLU A 203 27.29 18.75 -34.62
CA GLU A 203 25.92 18.73 -35.11
C GLU A 203 25.12 17.67 -34.34
N MET A 204 24.00 18.08 -33.74
CA MET A 204 23.04 17.20 -33.10
C MET A 204 21.67 17.34 -33.76
N GLN A 205 21.14 16.24 -34.28
CA GLN A 205 19.77 16.18 -34.76
C GLN A 205 18.93 15.27 -33.88
N PHE A 206 17.73 15.70 -33.52
CA PHE A 206 16.82 14.90 -32.72
C PHE A 206 15.36 15.07 -33.14
N THR A 207 14.56 14.05 -32.83
CA THR A 207 13.09 14.08 -32.95
C THR A 207 12.47 13.61 -31.65
N LEU A 208 11.61 14.44 -31.07
CA LEU A 208 10.85 14.15 -29.86
C LEU A 208 9.37 14.08 -30.18
N SER A 209 8.64 13.17 -29.53
CA SER A 209 7.18 13.06 -29.63
C SER A 209 6.52 12.80 -28.29
N SER A 210 5.22 13.11 -28.19
CA SER A 210 4.40 12.87 -27.00
C SER A 210 2.94 12.64 -27.39
N SER A 211 2.16 12.01 -26.50
CA SER A 211 0.70 11.87 -26.68
C SER A 211 -0.03 13.22 -26.60
N VAL A 212 0.63 14.22 -26.02
CA VAL A 212 0.22 15.62 -25.98
C VAL A 212 1.31 16.48 -26.62
N ARG A 213 1.29 17.80 -26.41
CA ARG A 213 2.40 18.67 -26.81
C ARG A 213 3.71 18.21 -26.16
N PRO A 214 4.80 17.98 -26.93
CA PRO A 214 6.09 17.64 -26.34
C PRO A 214 6.57 18.75 -25.42
N GLU A 215 6.78 18.42 -24.14
CA GLU A 215 7.39 19.31 -23.15
C GLU A 215 8.69 18.67 -22.63
N PHE A 216 9.82 19.33 -22.86
CA PHE A 216 11.14 18.73 -22.70
C PHE A 216 12.23 19.76 -22.36
N LYS A 217 13.35 19.25 -21.84
CA LYS A 217 14.66 19.93 -21.86
C LYS A 217 15.72 18.94 -22.35
N ILE A 218 16.47 19.31 -23.38
CA ILE A 218 17.61 18.56 -23.91
C ILE A 218 18.87 19.42 -23.81
N GLU A 219 19.96 18.86 -23.29
CA GLU A 219 21.20 19.58 -23.02
C GLU A 219 22.40 18.75 -23.48
N LEU A 220 23.35 19.40 -24.16
CA LEU A 220 24.69 18.86 -24.40
C LEU A 220 25.67 19.59 -23.49
N LYS A 221 26.41 18.85 -22.66
CA LYS A 221 27.35 19.37 -21.67
C LYS A 221 28.73 18.77 -21.88
N ALA A 222 29.75 19.60 -22.07
CA ALA A 222 31.14 19.21 -22.26
C ALA A 222 31.90 19.14 -20.91
N PRO A 223 33.05 18.44 -20.83
CA PRO A 223 33.81 18.27 -19.58
C PRO A 223 34.31 19.58 -18.96
N ASP A 224 34.54 20.60 -19.78
CA ASP A 224 34.97 21.95 -19.41
C ASP A 224 33.81 22.87 -18.98
N LYS A 225 32.66 22.28 -18.62
CA LYS A 225 31.42 22.94 -18.16
C LYS A 225 30.69 23.75 -19.23
N GLU A 226 31.18 23.78 -20.46
CA GLU A 226 30.43 24.36 -21.57
C GLU A 226 29.16 23.56 -21.85
N ARG A 227 28.08 24.25 -22.21
CA ARG A 227 26.82 23.58 -22.55
C ARG A 227 25.95 24.38 -23.50
N VAL A 228 25.06 23.66 -24.17
CA VAL A 228 23.95 24.21 -24.94
C VAL A 228 22.67 23.48 -24.56
N THR A 229 21.58 24.23 -24.34
CA THR A 229 20.29 23.68 -23.91
C THR A 229 19.18 24.10 -24.87
N VAL A 230 18.30 23.16 -25.21
CA VAL A 230 17.02 23.43 -25.89
C VAL A 230 15.90 22.95 -24.99
N GLU A 231 14.94 23.82 -24.68
CA GLU A 231 13.88 23.53 -23.69
C GLU A 231 12.54 24.13 -24.12
N THR A 232 11.43 23.57 -23.62
CA THR A 232 10.09 24.15 -23.77
C THR A 232 9.69 24.98 -22.55
N TRP A 233 9.30 26.23 -22.77
CA TRP A 233 8.75 27.14 -21.77
C TRP A 233 7.35 27.56 -22.20
N VAL A 234 6.33 27.11 -21.47
CA VAL A 234 4.92 27.25 -21.88
C VAL A 234 4.71 26.58 -23.26
N ASP A 235 4.53 27.36 -24.32
CA ASP A 235 4.38 26.92 -25.72
C ASP A 235 5.60 27.21 -26.58
N ASP A 236 6.62 27.92 -26.07
CA ASP A 236 7.83 28.28 -26.82
C ASP A 236 8.92 27.21 -26.65
N VAL A 237 9.53 26.78 -27.75
CA VAL A 237 10.84 26.12 -27.75
C VAL A 237 11.89 27.22 -27.71
N VAL A 238 12.78 27.15 -26.73
CA VAL A 238 13.81 28.15 -26.51
C VAL A 238 15.19 27.52 -26.61
N LEU A 239 16.11 28.25 -27.21
CA LEU A 239 17.54 27.95 -27.19
C LEU A 239 18.14 28.72 -26.01
N GLN A 240 18.67 28.00 -25.04
CA GLN A 240 19.29 28.55 -23.86
C GLN A 240 20.81 28.39 -23.92
N GLY A 241 21.47 29.49 -24.32
CA GLY A 241 22.83 29.88 -23.92
C GLY A 241 22.77 31.08 -22.94
N ARG A 242 23.80 31.94 -22.91
CA ARG A 242 23.76 33.21 -22.11
C ARG A 242 22.66 34.22 -22.57
N VAL A 243 21.94 33.93 -23.65
CA VAL A 243 20.85 34.75 -24.21
C VAL A 243 19.62 33.86 -24.43
N PHE A 244 18.45 34.37 -24.08
CA PHE A 244 17.16 33.72 -24.28
C PHE A 244 16.65 34.06 -25.69
N GLU A 245 16.52 33.06 -26.55
CA GLU A 245 15.93 33.21 -27.88
C GLU A 245 14.79 32.19 -28.06
N SER A 246 13.58 32.67 -28.35
CA SER A 246 12.48 31.80 -28.79
C SER A 246 12.76 31.35 -30.21
N VAL A 247 12.78 30.03 -30.40
CA VAL A 247 13.14 29.35 -31.65
C VAL A 247 11.89 29.08 -32.48
N GLN A 248 10.82 28.61 -31.83
CA GLN A 248 9.51 28.36 -32.44
C GLN A 248 8.44 28.15 -31.36
N LYS A 249 7.17 28.40 -31.71
CA LYS A 249 6.02 28.01 -30.89
C LYS A 249 5.50 26.63 -31.29
N LEU A 250 5.12 25.83 -30.30
CA LEU A 250 4.45 24.55 -30.47
C LEU A 250 2.96 24.70 -30.13
N SER A 251 2.10 24.40 -31.10
CA SER A 251 0.66 24.37 -30.89
C SER A 251 0.25 23.25 -29.93
N ASP A 252 -0.92 23.39 -29.27
CA ASP A 252 -1.42 22.40 -28.31
C ASP A 252 -1.69 21.01 -28.95
N ASP A 253 -1.90 20.96 -30.27
CA ASP A 253 -2.08 19.75 -31.07
C ASP A 253 -0.77 19.19 -31.63
N ALA A 254 0.36 19.89 -31.52
CA ALA A 254 1.67 19.36 -31.90
C ALA A 254 1.93 18.07 -31.12
N ARG A 255 2.32 16.99 -31.80
CA ARG A 255 2.67 15.70 -31.17
C ARG A 255 4.12 15.30 -31.38
N ARG A 256 4.83 16.05 -32.21
CA ARG A 256 6.20 15.76 -32.64
C ARG A 256 6.94 17.06 -32.90
N VAL A 257 8.24 17.07 -32.60
CA VAL A 257 9.16 18.16 -32.89
C VAL A 257 10.49 17.59 -33.37
N THR A 258 11.01 18.12 -34.48
CA THR A 258 12.31 17.71 -35.07
C THR A 258 13.17 18.94 -35.23
N LEU A 259 14.40 18.89 -34.71
CA LEU A 259 15.36 20.00 -34.71
C LEU A 259 16.78 19.51 -35.02
N SER A 260 17.56 20.37 -35.70
CA SER A 260 18.99 20.20 -35.89
C SER A 260 19.74 21.36 -35.24
N LEU A 261 20.65 21.04 -34.32
CA LEU A 261 21.50 21.96 -33.56
C LEU A 261 22.93 21.88 -34.09
N PHE A 262 23.52 23.03 -34.42
CA PHE A 262 24.94 23.17 -34.76
C PHE A 262 25.60 24.00 -33.68
N TRP A 263 26.67 23.50 -33.07
CA TRP A 263 27.38 24.19 -32.00
C TRP A 263 28.89 24.10 -32.21
N ASN A 264 29.53 25.26 -32.38
CA ASN A 264 30.97 25.40 -32.35
C ASN A 264 31.36 25.97 -30.99
N ARG A 265 32.10 25.19 -30.21
CA ARG A 265 32.55 25.53 -28.85
C ARG A 265 33.65 26.58 -28.84
N GLU A 266 34.55 26.52 -29.81
CA GLU A 266 35.65 27.49 -29.97
C GLU A 266 35.15 28.90 -30.31
N THR A 267 34.23 29.02 -31.27
CA THR A 267 33.70 30.32 -31.72
C THR A 267 32.40 30.72 -31.02
N GLY A 268 31.74 29.76 -30.36
CA GLY A 268 30.47 29.95 -29.66
C GLY A 268 29.28 30.12 -30.56
N GLN A 269 29.45 29.82 -31.85
CA GLN A 269 28.36 29.82 -32.79
C GLN A 269 27.40 28.67 -32.44
N CYS A 270 26.12 29.00 -32.28
CA CYS A 270 25.07 28.03 -32.07
C CYS A 270 23.88 28.35 -32.98
N ALA A 271 23.46 27.41 -33.81
CA ALA A 271 22.34 27.59 -34.74
C ALA A 271 21.36 26.42 -34.65
N ILE A 272 20.05 26.72 -34.72
CA ILE A 272 18.99 25.72 -34.78
C ILE A 272 18.24 25.80 -36.10
N TYR A 273 17.97 24.64 -36.67
CA TYR A 273 17.15 24.47 -37.87
C TYR A 273 15.93 23.60 -37.57
N GLY A 274 14.82 23.92 -38.23
CA GLY A 274 13.58 23.16 -38.17
C GLY A 274 13.60 21.92 -39.05
N ALA A 275 12.53 21.12 -38.98
CA ALA A 275 12.36 19.93 -39.80
C ALA A 275 12.40 20.22 -41.31
N ASP A 276 11.88 21.38 -41.72
CA ASP A 276 11.83 21.84 -43.12
C ASP A 276 13.20 22.31 -43.65
N GLY A 277 14.21 22.38 -42.77
CA GLY A 277 15.56 22.80 -43.08
C GLY A 277 15.81 24.29 -43.00
N LYS A 278 14.83 25.08 -42.56
CA LYS A 278 15.00 26.51 -42.36
C LYS A 278 15.70 26.79 -41.05
N LYS A 279 16.57 27.79 -41.07
CA LYS A 279 17.20 28.32 -39.86
C LYS A 279 16.15 29.01 -38.99
N LEU A 280 15.99 28.55 -37.76
CA LEU A 280 15.04 29.08 -36.79
C LEU A 280 15.71 30.11 -35.87
N ALA A 281 16.97 29.88 -35.49
CA ALA A 281 17.74 30.75 -34.58
C ALA A 281 19.25 30.65 -34.84
N GLU A 282 20.02 31.71 -34.58
CA GLU A 282 21.49 31.72 -34.58
C GLU A 282 22.04 32.69 -33.54
N THR A 283 22.97 32.19 -32.72
CA THR A 283 23.68 32.95 -31.68
C THR A 283 25.20 32.79 -31.83
N ARG A 284 25.99 33.74 -31.31
CA ARG A 284 27.46 33.73 -31.34
C ARG A 284 28.05 34.17 -30.00
N LYS A 285 28.21 33.25 -29.02
CA LYS A 285 29.03 33.50 -27.79
C LYS A 285 29.57 32.19 -27.18
N PRO A 286 30.91 31.99 -27.06
CA PRO A 286 31.56 30.91 -26.28
C PRO A 286 32.07 31.44 -24.91
N PRO A 287 32.78 30.67 -24.06
CA PRO A 287 32.23 29.90 -22.95
C PRO A 287 32.56 30.53 -21.57
N VAL A 288 32.22 29.81 -20.51
CA VAL A 288 32.17 30.29 -19.12
C VAL A 288 33.56 30.58 -18.54
N ASP A 289 33.92 31.86 -18.41
CA ASP A 289 34.67 32.32 -17.24
C ASP A 289 33.69 32.82 -16.19
N ASP A 290 34.00 32.48 -14.94
CA ASP A 290 33.25 32.75 -13.71
C ASP A 290 32.58 34.13 -13.74
N ALA A 291 31.25 34.15 -13.79
CA ALA A 291 30.52 35.37 -13.51
C ALA A 291 30.42 35.51 -11.99
N GLU A 292 31.32 36.31 -11.41
CA GLU A 292 31.06 37.00 -10.15
C GLU A 292 29.65 37.62 -10.21
N PRO A 293 28.85 37.54 -9.12
CA PRO A 293 27.50 38.08 -9.13
C PRO A 293 27.55 39.59 -9.40
N ALA A 294 26.76 40.04 -10.38
CA ALA A 294 26.68 41.46 -10.74
C ALA A 294 26.32 42.32 -9.52
N PRO A 295 26.93 43.51 -9.34
CA PRO A 295 26.58 44.38 -8.22
C PRO A 295 25.12 44.82 -8.35
N ALA A 296 24.39 44.73 -7.23
CA ALA A 296 22.97 45.05 -7.18
C ALA A 296 22.66 46.45 -7.73
N PRO A 297 21.60 46.62 -8.54
CA PRO A 297 21.22 47.94 -9.04
C PRO A 297 20.77 48.83 -7.87
N LYS A 298 21.27 50.08 -7.85
CA LYS A 298 20.83 51.09 -6.88
C LYS A 298 19.33 51.36 -7.05
N PRO A 299 18.57 51.49 -5.96
CA PRO A 299 17.12 51.69 -6.04
C PRO A 299 16.81 53.01 -6.74
N ALA A 300 15.98 52.96 -7.78
CA ALA A 300 15.51 54.14 -8.48
C ALA A 300 14.55 54.94 -7.58
N GLU A 301 14.74 56.26 -7.55
CA GLU A 301 13.91 57.20 -6.80
C GLU A 301 12.42 57.08 -7.18
N LYS A 302 11.56 56.97 -6.16
CA LYS A 302 10.11 56.97 -6.32
C LYS A 302 9.63 58.33 -6.84
N LYS A 303 9.12 58.37 -8.07
CA LYS A 303 8.26 59.46 -8.54
C LYS A 303 6.86 59.31 -7.90
N PRO A 304 6.22 60.39 -7.40
CA PRO A 304 4.92 60.30 -6.74
C PRO A 304 3.82 60.00 -7.76
N ALA A 305 2.92 59.09 -7.38
CA ALA A 305 1.78 58.66 -8.18
C ALA A 305 0.71 59.77 -8.27
N ALA A 306 0.23 60.04 -9.49
CA ALA A 306 -1.00 60.82 -9.69
C ALA A 306 -2.22 59.95 -9.35
N ALA A 307 -3.18 60.54 -8.62
CA ALA A 307 -4.40 59.87 -8.18
C ALA A 307 -5.37 59.62 -9.35
N PRO A 308 -6.05 58.46 -9.44
CA PRO A 308 -7.20 58.30 -10.31
C PRO A 308 -8.50 58.68 -9.59
N ALA A 309 -9.31 59.48 -10.29
CA ALA A 309 -10.69 59.77 -9.93
C ALA A 309 -11.57 58.50 -10.06
N GLY A 310 -12.63 58.46 -9.25
CA GLY A 310 -13.43 57.27 -8.98
C GLY A 310 -14.37 56.78 -10.10
N GLY A 311 -14.91 55.58 -9.86
CA GLY A 311 -15.99 54.97 -10.64
C GLY A 311 -15.99 53.45 -10.49
N GLY A 312 -16.88 52.92 -9.64
CA GLY A 312 -16.94 51.50 -9.30
C GLY A 312 -17.51 50.60 -10.40
N GLY A 313 -17.16 49.31 -10.36
CA GLY A 313 -17.77 48.26 -11.15
C GLY A 313 -16.99 46.93 -11.10
N LEU A 314 -17.74 45.83 -11.16
CA LEU A 314 -17.29 44.42 -11.10
C LEU A 314 -16.19 44.05 -12.12
N PHE A 315 -15.96 44.89 -13.13
CA PHE A 315 -14.86 44.75 -14.10
C PHE A 315 -13.48 45.18 -13.57
N GLY A 316 -13.41 46.09 -12.59
CA GLY A 316 -12.14 46.51 -11.97
C GLY A 316 -11.52 45.42 -11.09
N ALA A 317 -12.36 44.60 -10.45
CA ALA A 317 -11.92 43.45 -9.66
C ALA A 317 -11.37 42.31 -10.55
N LEU A 318 -11.92 42.14 -11.77
CA LEU A 318 -11.46 41.13 -12.72
C LEU A 318 -10.13 41.51 -13.38
N LEU A 319 -9.92 42.79 -13.73
CA LEU A 319 -8.62 43.25 -14.24
C LEU A 319 -7.53 43.24 -13.17
N GLY A 320 -7.86 43.53 -11.91
CA GLY A 320 -6.93 43.43 -10.78
C GLY A 320 -6.45 41.99 -10.50
N LEU A 321 -7.30 40.99 -10.72
CA LEU A 321 -6.94 39.57 -10.59
C LEU A 321 -6.07 39.07 -11.76
N VAL A 322 -6.30 39.57 -12.97
CA VAL A 322 -5.49 39.20 -14.16
C VAL A 322 -4.12 39.90 -14.13
N GLN A 323 -4.04 41.17 -13.69
CA GLN A 323 -2.77 41.87 -13.52
C GLN A 323 -1.98 41.37 -12.29
N GLY A 324 -2.66 41.00 -11.20
CA GLY A 324 -2.02 40.36 -10.03
C GLY A 324 -1.45 38.97 -10.33
N ALA A 325 -2.11 38.19 -11.20
CA ALA A 325 -1.60 36.91 -11.67
C ALA A 325 -0.43 37.06 -12.65
N ALA A 326 -0.41 38.12 -13.48
CA ALA A 326 0.71 38.42 -14.37
C ALA A 326 1.95 38.92 -13.59
N GLN A 327 1.75 39.76 -12.57
CA GLN A 327 2.82 40.27 -11.71
C GLN A 327 3.39 39.17 -10.80
N ALA A 328 2.55 38.35 -10.16
CA ALA A 328 3.01 37.21 -9.36
C ALA A 328 3.75 36.15 -10.20
N ARG A 329 3.42 36.05 -11.51
CA ARG A 329 4.11 35.18 -12.46
C ARG A 329 5.42 35.78 -12.95
N ALA A 330 5.51 37.10 -13.12
CA ALA A 330 6.77 37.80 -13.38
C ALA A 330 7.73 37.72 -12.17
N ASP A 331 7.21 37.92 -10.96
CA ASP A 331 7.95 37.82 -9.71
C ASP A 331 8.40 36.37 -9.45
N ALA A 332 7.60 35.36 -9.81
CA ALA A 332 7.99 33.95 -9.76
C ALA A 332 9.06 33.59 -10.79
N VAL A 333 9.03 34.20 -11.98
CA VAL A 333 10.07 34.07 -13.02
C VAL A 333 11.37 34.75 -12.59
N GLU A 334 11.28 35.89 -11.89
CA GLU A 334 12.44 36.60 -11.34
C GLU A 334 13.05 35.87 -10.12
N LYS A 335 12.19 35.26 -9.29
CA LYS A 335 12.61 34.39 -8.17
C LYS A 335 13.24 33.08 -8.68
N ALA A 336 12.74 32.50 -9.77
CA ALA A 336 13.37 31.38 -10.47
C ALA A 336 14.70 31.76 -11.15
N ARG A 337 14.88 33.03 -11.53
CA ARG A 337 16.15 33.58 -12.01
C ARG A 337 17.20 33.74 -10.91
N SER A 338 16.77 33.96 -9.67
CA SER A 338 17.63 34.19 -8.50
C SER A 338 17.98 32.94 -7.68
N ALA A 339 17.26 31.84 -7.87
CA ALA A 339 17.59 30.54 -7.27
C ALA A 339 18.55 29.80 -8.20
N GLY A 340 19.86 30.02 -8.01
CA GLY A 340 20.88 29.18 -8.62
C GLY A 340 20.82 27.77 -8.04
N ASP A 341 20.03 26.89 -8.65
CA ASP A 341 20.17 25.45 -8.44
C ASP A 341 21.61 25.07 -8.81
N ALA A 342 22.35 24.49 -7.87
CA ALA A 342 23.65 23.90 -8.16
C ALA A 342 23.50 22.91 -9.32
N ASP A 343 24.18 23.17 -10.44
CA ASP A 343 24.04 22.38 -11.65
C ASP A 343 24.64 20.97 -11.50
N THR A 344 23.78 20.01 -11.18
CA THR A 344 24.12 18.59 -10.95
C THR A 344 24.03 17.72 -12.21
N SER A 345 23.82 18.31 -13.40
CA SER A 345 23.72 17.54 -14.66
C SER A 345 25.05 16.84 -15.02
N PRO A 346 25.03 15.54 -15.38
CA PRO A 346 26.22 14.83 -15.88
C PRO A 346 26.76 15.41 -17.20
N THR A 347 28.05 15.21 -17.46
CA THR A 347 28.68 15.48 -18.76
C THR A 347 28.12 14.53 -19.84
N GLY A 348 27.91 15.05 -21.05
CA GLY A 348 27.33 14.32 -22.18
C GLY A 348 25.97 14.89 -22.61
N LEU A 349 25.07 14.02 -23.07
CA LEU A 349 23.71 14.38 -23.46
C LEU A 349 22.74 14.14 -22.29
N ASN A 350 21.91 15.14 -21.95
CA ASN A 350 20.89 15.06 -20.92
C ASN A 350 19.50 15.30 -21.51
N LEU A 351 18.52 14.47 -21.18
CA LEU A 351 17.12 14.60 -21.58
C LEU A 351 16.21 14.58 -20.35
N LEU A 352 15.38 15.61 -20.21
CA LEU A 352 14.40 15.77 -19.14
C LEU A 352 12.98 15.84 -19.71
N ASN A 353 12.11 14.95 -19.25
CA ASN A 353 10.68 14.99 -19.54
C ASN A 353 9.96 16.00 -18.65
N LYS A 354 9.32 16.99 -19.26
CA LYS A 354 8.46 17.98 -18.58
C LYS A 354 6.97 17.72 -18.81
N GLY A 355 6.61 16.70 -19.60
CA GLY A 355 5.25 16.30 -19.91
C GLY A 355 4.88 14.88 -19.43
N PRO A 356 3.77 14.31 -19.91
CA PRO A 356 3.26 13.03 -19.42
C PRO A 356 3.98 11.80 -20.02
N ASP A 357 4.43 11.88 -21.27
CA ASP A 357 5.15 10.84 -22.00
C ASP A 357 6.01 11.42 -23.12
N LEU A 358 7.31 11.58 -22.89
CA LEU A 358 8.24 12.12 -23.88
C LEU A 358 9.04 10.99 -24.53
N THR A 359 9.07 10.95 -25.85
CA THR A 359 9.72 9.90 -26.64
C THR A 359 10.78 10.50 -27.56
N LEU A 360 12.03 10.07 -27.43
CA LEU A 360 13.13 10.38 -28.33
C LEU A 360 13.15 9.36 -29.48
N GLU A 361 12.55 9.74 -30.62
CA GLU A 361 12.35 8.90 -31.81
C GLU A 361 13.60 8.78 -32.69
N ALA A 362 14.40 9.84 -32.71
CA ALA A 362 15.65 9.90 -33.46
C ALA A 362 16.64 10.77 -32.71
N LEU A 363 17.91 10.37 -32.73
CA LEU A 363 19.04 11.13 -32.22
C LEU A 363 20.27 10.77 -33.03
N ARG A 364 21.02 11.79 -33.43
CA ARG A 364 22.31 11.67 -34.09
C ARG A 364 23.22 12.79 -33.62
N ILE A 365 24.48 12.48 -33.38
CA ILE A 365 25.52 13.43 -32.98
C ILE A 365 26.78 13.13 -33.80
N ARG A 366 27.29 14.14 -34.50
CA ARG A 366 28.51 14.05 -35.31
C ARG A 366 29.40 15.27 -35.16
N GLU A 367 30.67 15.10 -35.48
CA GLU A 367 31.56 16.23 -35.71
C GLU A 367 31.13 16.99 -36.97
N TRP A 368 31.16 18.31 -36.91
CA TRP A 368 30.72 19.22 -37.96
C TRP A 368 31.91 20.04 -38.48
N ASP A 369 31.93 20.38 -39.77
CA ASP A 369 33.04 21.04 -40.47
C ASP A 369 33.14 22.56 -40.23
N GLY A 370 32.27 23.11 -39.38
CA GLY A 370 32.24 24.53 -39.02
C GLY A 370 31.53 25.42 -40.04
N LYS A 371 30.99 24.88 -41.14
CA LYS A 371 30.23 25.65 -42.14
C LYS A 371 28.73 25.42 -42.01
N LEU A 372 27.98 26.47 -41.69
CA LEU A 372 26.54 26.34 -41.49
C LEU A 372 25.87 26.00 -42.83
N PRO A 373 24.92 25.05 -42.85
CA PRO A 373 24.16 24.77 -44.06
C PRO A 373 23.38 26.01 -44.53
N THR A 374 23.38 26.29 -45.83
CA THR A 374 22.55 27.36 -46.40
C THR A 374 21.07 27.03 -46.43
N ASP A 375 20.73 25.76 -46.70
CA ASP A 375 19.38 25.18 -46.54
C ASP A 375 19.51 23.67 -46.28
N ILE A 376 18.94 23.16 -45.18
CA ILE A 376 18.84 21.70 -44.95
C ILE A 376 17.52 21.21 -45.56
N THR A 377 17.27 21.45 -46.85
CA THR A 377 15.94 21.18 -47.44
C THR A 377 15.45 19.76 -47.11
N ASP A 378 14.22 19.65 -46.62
CA ASP A 378 13.55 18.37 -46.29
C ASP A 378 13.15 17.54 -47.53
N ALA A 379 13.73 17.84 -48.68
CA ALA A 379 13.51 17.11 -49.92
C ALA A 379 14.05 15.68 -49.78
N ARG A 380 13.13 14.73 -49.59
CA ARG A 380 13.40 13.30 -49.70
C ARG A 380 13.23 12.88 -51.16
N PRO A 381 14.11 12.02 -51.70
CA PRO A 381 15.18 11.29 -51.02
C PRO A 381 16.46 12.10 -50.90
N ARG A 382 17.27 11.72 -49.90
CA ARG A 382 18.64 12.22 -49.78
C ARG A 382 19.59 11.12 -49.32
N VAL A 383 20.81 11.18 -49.83
CA VAL A 383 21.92 10.33 -49.41
C VAL A 383 22.92 11.20 -48.68
N GLU A 384 23.25 10.79 -47.47
CA GLU A 384 24.19 11.48 -46.61
C GLU A 384 25.55 10.80 -46.70
N LEU A 385 26.57 11.62 -46.87
CA LEU A 385 27.95 11.19 -46.96
C LEU A 385 28.64 11.26 -45.59
N THR A 386 29.69 10.46 -45.42
CA THR A 386 30.47 10.43 -44.18
C THR A 386 31.26 11.71 -43.90
N ASP A 387 31.40 12.59 -44.90
CA ASP A 387 32.07 13.89 -44.80
C ASP A 387 31.11 15.03 -44.40
N GLY A 388 29.84 14.72 -44.12
CA GLY A 388 28.85 15.71 -43.70
C GLY A 388 27.92 16.20 -44.81
N HIS A 389 28.30 16.01 -46.09
CA HIS A 389 27.54 16.51 -47.23
C HIS A 389 26.29 15.68 -47.53
N TYR A 390 25.30 16.35 -48.15
CA TYR A 390 24.04 15.75 -48.58
C TYR A 390 23.93 15.74 -50.10
N LEU A 391 23.58 14.59 -50.67
CA LEU A 391 23.21 14.44 -52.07
C LEU A 391 21.68 14.39 -52.18
N LYS A 392 21.08 15.30 -52.96
CA LYS A 392 19.67 15.25 -53.34
C LYS A 392 19.46 14.19 -54.43
N ALA A 393 19.60 12.93 -54.06
CA ALA A 393 19.57 11.78 -54.96
C ALA A 393 18.83 10.60 -54.33
N LYS A 394 18.20 9.77 -55.18
CA LYS A 394 17.49 8.55 -54.78
C LYS A 394 18.38 7.33 -54.96
N ALA A 395 18.40 6.41 -54.00
CA ALA A 395 19.04 5.12 -54.19
C ALA A 395 18.32 4.33 -55.30
N VAL A 396 19.05 3.81 -56.29
CA VAL A 396 18.46 3.05 -57.41
C VAL A 396 18.81 1.58 -57.31
N ARG A 397 20.10 1.27 -57.20
CA ARG A 397 20.64 -0.08 -57.09
C ARG A 397 21.85 -0.11 -56.15
N ALA A 398 22.14 -1.26 -55.59
CA ALA A 398 23.33 -1.48 -54.77
C ALA A 398 23.79 -2.92 -54.91
N ASP A 399 25.08 -3.13 -54.64
CA ASP A 399 25.69 -4.42 -54.40
C ASP A 399 26.42 -4.40 -53.04
N ALA A 400 27.21 -5.44 -52.74
CA ALA A 400 27.95 -5.54 -51.48
C ALA A 400 29.01 -4.43 -51.27
N THR A 401 29.38 -3.70 -52.31
CA THR A 401 30.48 -2.72 -52.31
C THR A 401 30.04 -1.30 -52.62
N THR A 402 29.03 -1.12 -53.48
CA THR A 402 28.61 0.20 -53.96
C THR A 402 27.11 0.43 -53.87
N LEU A 403 26.75 1.71 -53.70
CA LEU A 403 25.40 2.26 -53.81
C LEU A 403 25.35 3.18 -55.03
N THR A 404 24.47 2.89 -55.98
CA THR A 404 24.17 3.79 -57.10
C THR A 404 22.99 4.68 -56.74
N VAL A 405 23.19 5.99 -56.84
CA VAL A 405 22.19 7.03 -56.57
C VAL A 405 21.88 7.80 -57.85
N GLN A 406 20.64 8.26 -58.01
CA GLN A 406 20.21 9.08 -59.15
C GLN A 406 19.78 10.47 -58.68
N ASP A 407 20.39 11.51 -59.24
CA ASP A 407 20.05 12.90 -58.91
C ASP A 407 18.71 13.37 -59.54
N GLN A 408 18.32 14.61 -59.29
CA GLN A 408 17.08 15.20 -59.78
C GLN A 408 17.02 15.33 -61.31
N ASN A 409 18.18 15.34 -61.99
CA ASN A 409 18.30 15.41 -63.44
C ASN A 409 18.38 14.02 -64.09
N GLY A 410 18.25 12.94 -63.30
CA GLY A 410 18.30 11.57 -63.77
C GLY A 410 19.72 11.00 -63.90
N LYS A 411 20.77 11.74 -63.51
CA LYS A 411 22.15 11.26 -63.59
C LYS A 411 22.45 10.27 -62.46
N GLU A 412 22.94 9.09 -62.83
CA GLU A 412 23.38 8.07 -61.87
C GLU A 412 24.85 8.28 -61.45
N THR A 413 25.13 8.10 -60.16
CA THR A 413 26.47 8.13 -59.57
C THR A 413 26.65 6.93 -58.64
N SER A 414 27.75 6.20 -58.80
CA SER A 414 28.08 5.08 -57.90
C SER A 414 28.98 5.55 -56.76
N LEU A 415 28.59 5.25 -55.53
CA LEU A 415 29.28 5.61 -54.31
C LEU A 415 29.71 4.34 -53.58
N PRO A 416 30.98 4.22 -53.14
CA PRO A 416 31.36 3.11 -52.26
C PRO A 416 30.61 3.24 -50.94
N TRP A 417 30.12 2.14 -50.38
CA TRP A 417 29.37 2.15 -49.11
C TRP A 417 30.13 2.87 -48.00
N GLY A 418 31.47 2.78 -47.96
CA GLY A 418 32.31 3.47 -46.98
C GLY A 418 32.20 5.01 -46.98
N LYS A 419 31.72 5.61 -48.07
CA LYS A 419 31.43 7.06 -48.15
C LYS A 419 29.99 7.40 -47.80
N VAL A 420 29.11 6.40 -47.65
CA VAL A 420 27.69 6.57 -47.37
C VAL A 420 27.44 6.38 -45.88
N LEU A 421 26.88 7.41 -45.26
CA LEU A 421 26.51 7.43 -43.85
C LEU A 421 25.05 7.03 -43.65
N ALA A 422 24.14 7.61 -44.42
CA ALA A 422 22.72 7.29 -44.36
C ALA A 422 22.05 7.42 -45.74
N VAL A 423 20.99 6.65 -45.92
CA VAL A 423 20.12 6.68 -47.10
C VAL A 423 18.70 6.82 -46.57
N GLU A 424 18.08 7.97 -46.83
CA GLU A 424 16.65 8.17 -46.60
C GLU A 424 15.89 7.80 -47.88
N MET A 425 15.01 6.81 -47.79
CA MET A 425 14.27 6.31 -48.96
C MET A 425 13.10 7.25 -49.31
N VAL A 426 12.70 7.26 -50.59
CA VAL A 426 11.48 7.97 -51.04
C VAL A 426 10.27 7.14 -50.69
N THR A 427 9.85 7.21 -49.44
CA THR A 427 8.53 6.74 -49.06
C THR A 427 7.95 7.77 -48.13
N THR A 428 6.83 8.37 -48.52
CA THR A 428 5.91 8.96 -47.55
C THR A 428 5.71 7.90 -46.48
N PRO A 429 5.99 8.16 -45.19
CA PRO A 429 5.65 7.19 -44.15
C PRO A 429 4.17 6.90 -44.33
N SER A 430 3.84 5.64 -44.68
CA SER A 430 2.44 5.25 -44.81
C SER A 430 1.75 5.62 -43.50
N PRO A 431 0.58 6.27 -43.53
CA PRO A 431 -0.19 6.47 -42.30
C PRO A 431 -0.29 5.11 -41.63
N PHE A 432 0.13 5.07 -40.35
CA PHE A 432 0.13 3.91 -39.45
C PHE A 432 -0.62 2.72 -40.03
N PHE A 433 0.09 1.68 -40.47
CA PHE A 433 -0.56 0.45 -40.94
C PHE A 433 -1.52 -0.03 -39.85
N GLN A 434 -2.83 0.09 -40.12
CA GLN A 434 -3.88 -0.52 -39.32
C GLN A 434 -3.82 -2.03 -39.58
N ALA A 435 -2.84 -2.72 -39.00
CA ALA A 435 -2.84 -4.17 -38.97
C ALA A 435 -3.88 -4.66 -37.94
N ALA A 436 -4.83 -5.50 -38.38
CA ALA A 436 -5.71 -6.26 -37.49
C ALA A 436 -4.92 -7.34 -36.69
N PRO A 437 -5.38 -7.76 -35.49
CA PRO A 437 -4.49 -8.30 -34.46
C PRO A 437 -4.24 -9.83 -34.49
N PRO A 438 -3.25 -10.33 -33.70
CA PRO A 438 -2.28 -9.57 -32.93
C PRO A 438 -0.89 -9.51 -33.60
N LEU A 439 -0.33 -8.31 -33.56
CA LEU A 439 1.08 -8.05 -33.80
C LEU A 439 1.86 -8.54 -32.57
N THR A 440 2.72 -9.52 -32.78
CA THR A 440 3.72 -9.93 -31.81
C THR A 440 4.97 -9.11 -32.04
N GLU A 441 5.50 -8.50 -30.99
CA GLU A 441 6.73 -7.72 -31.07
C GLU A 441 7.86 -8.42 -30.33
N MET A 442 9.02 -8.49 -30.96
CA MET A 442 10.22 -9.10 -30.39
C MET A 442 11.34 -8.08 -30.30
N TRP A 443 11.91 -7.98 -29.10
CA TRP A 443 12.94 -7.00 -28.78
C TRP A 443 14.18 -7.75 -28.35
N PHE A 444 15.31 -7.36 -28.92
CA PHE A 444 16.59 -8.00 -28.69
C PHE A 444 17.52 -7.08 -27.92
N THR A 445 18.48 -7.66 -27.20
CA THR A 445 19.40 -6.88 -26.35
C THR A 445 20.35 -5.97 -27.15
N ASP A 446 20.57 -6.26 -28.43
CA ASP A 446 21.36 -5.43 -29.35
C ASP A 446 20.60 -4.22 -29.92
N GLY A 447 19.29 -4.13 -29.64
CA GLY A 447 18.41 -3.07 -30.13
C GLY A 447 17.68 -3.39 -31.45
N GLU A 448 17.81 -4.59 -32.01
CA GLU A 448 16.90 -5.04 -33.07
C GLU A 448 15.46 -5.14 -32.56
N TRP A 449 14.53 -4.89 -33.48
CA TRP A 449 13.11 -4.89 -33.22
C TRP A 449 12.36 -5.54 -34.36
N ILE A 450 11.51 -6.52 -34.07
CA ILE A 450 10.74 -7.23 -35.10
C ILE A 450 9.27 -7.15 -34.76
N ASN A 451 8.47 -6.76 -35.75
CA ASN A 451 7.02 -6.76 -35.68
C ASN A 451 6.42 -7.75 -36.69
N GLY A 452 5.39 -8.49 -36.30
CA GLY A 452 4.68 -9.41 -37.19
C GLY A 452 3.75 -10.38 -36.47
N THR A 453 3.14 -11.29 -37.20
CA THR A 453 2.30 -12.35 -36.62
C THR A 453 3.15 -13.60 -36.40
N MET A 454 3.29 -14.01 -35.14
CA MET A 454 3.98 -15.25 -34.78
C MET A 454 3.28 -16.46 -35.39
N GLN A 455 4.06 -17.39 -35.98
CA GLN A 455 3.56 -18.66 -36.49
C GLN A 455 3.98 -19.81 -35.56
N GLN A 456 5.25 -19.82 -35.16
CA GLN A 456 5.81 -20.82 -34.28
C GLN A 456 7.07 -20.29 -33.58
N MET A 457 7.31 -20.75 -32.35
CA MET A 457 8.57 -20.59 -31.63
C MET A 457 8.94 -21.90 -30.93
N ARG A 458 10.09 -22.48 -31.30
CA ARG A 458 10.62 -23.70 -30.68
C ARG A 458 12.13 -23.78 -30.90
N ASN A 459 12.86 -24.41 -29.98
CA ASN A 459 14.30 -24.72 -30.14
C ASN A 459 15.16 -23.48 -30.52
N ASN A 460 14.93 -22.32 -29.87
CA ASN A 460 15.62 -21.06 -30.15
C ASN A 460 15.45 -20.49 -31.57
N VAL A 461 14.42 -20.93 -32.30
CA VAL A 461 14.02 -20.37 -33.60
C VAL A 461 12.58 -19.85 -33.50
N ALA A 462 12.33 -18.68 -34.07
CA ALA A 462 11.00 -18.11 -34.27
C ALA A 462 10.72 -17.97 -35.76
N THR A 463 9.48 -18.23 -36.16
CA THR A 463 8.98 -18.01 -37.53
C THR A 463 7.81 -17.04 -37.49
N PHE A 464 7.92 -15.94 -38.22
CA PHE A 464 6.97 -14.83 -38.20
C PHE A 464 6.51 -14.48 -39.62
N LYS A 465 5.23 -14.15 -39.76
CA LYS A 465 4.72 -13.43 -40.93
C LYS A 465 4.89 -11.92 -40.69
N THR A 466 5.77 -11.27 -41.44
CA THR A 466 6.09 -9.84 -41.26
C THR A 466 5.54 -9.00 -42.42
N THR A 467 5.54 -7.68 -42.28
CA THR A 467 5.11 -6.77 -43.37
C THR A 467 6.20 -6.57 -44.42
N PHE A 468 7.45 -6.76 -44.03
CA PHE A 468 8.63 -6.43 -44.84
C PHE A 468 9.17 -7.61 -45.66
N SER A 469 8.53 -8.78 -45.61
CA SER A 469 8.90 -9.97 -46.38
C SER A 469 7.67 -10.63 -46.98
N ALA A 470 7.77 -11.08 -48.23
CA ALA A 470 6.68 -11.77 -48.92
C ALA A 470 6.39 -13.18 -48.34
N THR A 471 7.39 -13.81 -47.74
CA THR A 471 7.27 -15.13 -47.10
C THR A 471 7.57 -15.03 -45.60
N PRO A 472 7.04 -15.95 -44.77
CA PRO A 472 7.41 -16.03 -43.36
C PRO A 472 8.93 -16.10 -43.17
N VAL A 473 9.43 -15.39 -42.17
CA VAL A 473 10.85 -15.24 -41.87
C VAL A 473 11.17 -16.04 -40.61
N SER A 474 12.22 -16.87 -40.68
CA SER A 474 12.72 -17.64 -39.54
C SER A 474 14.05 -17.08 -39.04
N PHE A 475 14.20 -16.93 -37.73
CA PHE A 475 15.40 -16.32 -37.13
C PHE A 475 15.67 -16.79 -35.70
N ASN A 476 16.92 -16.60 -35.26
CA ASN A 476 17.39 -17.04 -33.94
C ASN A 476 16.98 -16.07 -32.81
N ILE A 477 16.51 -16.62 -31.68
CA ILE A 477 15.98 -15.86 -30.54
C ILE A 477 16.84 -15.93 -29.28
N SER A 478 18.10 -16.37 -29.36
CA SER A 478 18.99 -16.50 -28.21
C SER A 478 19.23 -15.20 -27.44
N ALA A 479 19.17 -14.05 -28.12
CA ALA A 479 19.28 -12.71 -27.54
C ALA A 479 17.92 -12.01 -27.32
N LEU A 480 16.81 -12.77 -27.38
CA LEU A 480 15.47 -12.24 -27.14
C LEU A 480 15.36 -11.77 -25.69
N HIS A 481 15.13 -10.47 -25.54
CA HIS A 481 14.97 -9.82 -24.25
C HIS A 481 13.50 -9.76 -23.83
N HIS A 482 12.65 -9.44 -24.79
CA HIS A 482 11.24 -9.15 -24.54
C HIS A 482 10.37 -9.56 -25.72
N LEU A 483 9.25 -10.18 -25.42
CA LEU A 483 8.21 -10.57 -26.36
C LEU A 483 6.91 -9.88 -25.91
N GLU A 484 6.33 -9.01 -26.73
CA GLU A 484 5.07 -8.31 -26.43
C GLU A 484 3.95 -8.79 -27.35
N PHE A 485 2.72 -8.86 -26.82
CA PHE A 485 1.54 -9.21 -27.59
C PHE A 485 0.65 -7.96 -27.73
N LYS A 486 0.66 -7.35 -28.92
CA LYS A 486 -0.14 -6.16 -29.26
C LYS A 486 -1.35 -6.55 -30.08
N GLY A 487 -2.56 -6.38 -29.54
CA GLY A 487 -3.74 -6.67 -30.34
C GLY A 487 -5.06 -6.87 -29.62
N PHE A 488 -5.13 -6.68 -28.30
CA PHE A 488 -6.41 -6.57 -27.63
C PHE A 488 -6.51 -5.19 -27.00
N ASP A 489 -7.47 -4.40 -27.47
CA ASP A 489 -7.80 -3.14 -26.82
C ASP A 489 -8.29 -3.46 -25.41
N ALA A 490 -7.44 -3.19 -24.41
CA ALA A 490 -7.81 -3.29 -23.00
C ALA A 490 -8.99 -2.37 -22.64
N ARG A 491 -9.40 -1.44 -23.53
CA ARG A 491 -10.64 -0.65 -23.39
C ARG A 491 -11.88 -1.39 -23.89
N ALA A 492 -11.73 -2.46 -24.68
CA ALA A 492 -12.85 -3.28 -25.19
C ALA A 492 -13.15 -4.50 -24.31
N GLY A 493 -12.22 -4.90 -23.44
CA GLY A 493 -12.44 -5.94 -22.45
C GLY A 493 -12.07 -5.45 -21.07
N ASP A 494 -13.06 -4.98 -20.30
CA ASP A 494 -12.95 -5.10 -18.85
C ASP A 494 -12.70 -6.59 -18.58
N PHE A 495 -11.46 -6.95 -18.22
CA PHE A 495 -11.26 -8.17 -17.47
C PHE A 495 -12.07 -7.95 -16.21
N ASN A 496 -13.34 -8.39 -16.22
CA ASN A 496 -14.18 -8.35 -15.05
C ASN A 496 -13.63 -9.41 -14.09
N LEU A 497 -12.48 -9.10 -13.48
CA LEU A 497 -11.73 -10.00 -12.60
C LEU A 497 -12.59 -10.44 -11.42
N ALA A 498 -13.62 -9.66 -11.08
CA ALA A 498 -14.58 -10.02 -10.04
C ALA A 498 -15.32 -11.34 -10.33
N LYS A 499 -15.37 -11.82 -11.58
CA LYS A 499 -15.99 -13.11 -11.94
C LYS A 499 -15.05 -14.32 -11.79
N TYR A 500 -13.75 -14.09 -11.59
CA TYR A 500 -12.74 -15.14 -11.51
C TYR A 500 -12.24 -15.32 -10.08
N ASP A 501 -11.98 -16.56 -9.70
CA ASP A 501 -11.29 -16.88 -8.46
C ASP A 501 -9.86 -16.29 -8.50
N THR A 502 -9.26 -16.14 -7.33
CA THR A 502 -7.88 -15.68 -7.15
C THR A 502 -7.04 -16.77 -6.50
N LEU A 503 -5.91 -17.12 -7.10
CA LEU A 503 -4.90 -18.01 -6.55
C LEU A 503 -3.67 -17.19 -6.13
N ASN A 504 -3.26 -17.34 -4.87
CA ASN A 504 -2.03 -16.76 -4.33
C ASN A 504 -1.06 -17.88 -3.98
N ILE A 505 0.12 -17.87 -4.60
CA ILE A 505 1.21 -18.79 -4.28
C ILE A 505 2.50 -18.00 -4.18
N ASN A 506 3.22 -18.14 -3.06
CA ASN A 506 4.52 -17.49 -2.84
C ASN A 506 4.51 -15.98 -3.18
N LYS A 507 3.39 -15.29 -2.90
CA LYS A 507 3.13 -13.85 -3.16
C LYS A 507 2.83 -13.47 -4.63
N SER A 508 2.75 -14.44 -5.54
CA SER A 508 2.23 -14.21 -6.89
C SER A 508 0.72 -14.42 -6.87
N VAL A 509 -0.02 -13.52 -7.53
CA VAL A 509 -1.48 -13.57 -7.61
C VAL A 509 -1.87 -13.84 -9.05
N LEU A 510 -2.69 -14.86 -9.27
CA LEU A 510 -3.25 -15.22 -10.58
C LEU A 510 -4.76 -15.34 -10.48
N HIS A 511 -5.48 -14.75 -11.42
CA HIS A 511 -6.91 -15.01 -11.57
C HIS A 511 -7.16 -16.20 -12.50
N GLY A 512 -8.26 -16.90 -12.24
CA GLY A 512 -8.62 -18.12 -12.95
C GLY A 512 -9.89 -18.73 -12.39
N THR A 513 -10.04 -20.03 -12.63
CA THR A 513 -11.17 -20.81 -12.10
C THR A 513 -10.63 -22.03 -11.38
N LEU A 514 -11.13 -22.26 -10.16
CA LEU A 514 -10.93 -23.52 -9.46
C LEU A 514 -11.71 -24.63 -10.15
N ASP A 515 -11.01 -25.68 -10.56
CA ASP A 515 -11.59 -26.93 -11.01
C ASP A 515 -11.49 -27.95 -9.87
N ALA A 516 -12.62 -28.29 -9.28
CA ALA A 516 -12.71 -29.24 -8.17
C ALA A 516 -12.80 -30.69 -8.67
N GLY A 517 -12.23 -31.03 -9.83
CA GLY A 517 -12.19 -32.38 -10.39
C GLY A 517 -10.85 -33.10 -10.16
N GLY A 518 -10.29 -33.02 -8.94
CA GLY A 518 -8.96 -33.56 -8.60
C GLY A 518 -8.99 -34.53 -7.42
N GLU A 519 -7.92 -35.28 -7.19
CA GLU A 519 -7.78 -36.15 -6.01
C GLU A 519 -7.56 -35.31 -4.73
N ALA A 520 -6.42 -35.47 -4.05
CA ALA A 520 -6.10 -34.70 -2.84
C ALA A 520 -5.65 -33.26 -3.13
N GLN A 521 -5.36 -32.91 -4.39
CA GLN A 521 -4.95 -31.57 -4.80
C GLN A 521 -5.96 -30.96 -5.79
N PRO A 522 -6.29 -29.68 -5.66
CA PRO A 522 -7.19 -29.01 -6.59
C PRO A 522 -6.53 -28.78 -7.95
N ARG A 523 -7.35 -28.54 -8.98
CA ARG A 523 -6.91 -28.10 -10.30
C ARG A 523 -7.22 -26.61 -10.49
N TRP A 524 -6.38 -25.93 -11.24
CA TRP A 524 -6.49 -24.49 -11.48
C TRP A 524 -6.45 -24.19 -12.97
N GLN A 525 -7.38 -23.38 -13.46
CA GLN A 525 -7.37 -22.89 -14.83
C GLN A 525 -7.10 -21.38 -14.84
N PRO A 526 -5.84 -20.94 -15.10
CA PRO A 526 -5.53 -19.53 -15.27
C PRO A 526 -6.39 -18.89 -16.38
N ILE A 527 -6.64 -17.58 -16.30
CA ILE A 527 -7.35 -16.86 -17.38
C ILE A 527 -6.67 -17.13 -18.72
N GLY A 528 -7.45 -17.57 -19.71
CA GLY A 528 -7.01 -17.90 -21.07
C GLY A 528 -6.25 -19.22 -21.19
N ALA A 529 -6.07 -19.99 -20.11
CA ALA A 529 -5.56 -21.34 -20.21
C ALA A 529 -6.58 -22.27 -20.87
N LEU A 530 -6.13 -23.14 -21.77
CA LEU A 530 -7.02 -24.04 -22.52
C LEU A 530 -7.69 -25.10 -21.65
N LYS A 531 -7.02 -25.56 -20.59
CA LYS A 531 -7.50 -26.60 -19.66
C LYS A 531 -7.03 -26.31 -18.23
N PRO A 532 -7.74 -26.81 -17.20
CA PRO A 532 -7.24 -26.80 -15.83
C PRO A 532 -5.99 -27.66 -15.67
N VAL A 533 -5.06 -27.20 -14.83
CA VAL A 533 -3.81 -27.90 -14.49
C VAL A 533 -3.72 -28.23 -13.02
N VAL A 534 -3.09 -29.36 -12.70
CA VAL A 534 -2.95 -29.83 -11.32
C VAL A 534 -1.94 -28.97 -10.55
N MET A 535 -2.35 -28.53 -9.36
CA MET A 535 -1.51 -27.79 -8.43
C MET A 535 -0.39 -28.66 -7.88
N SER A 536 0.83 -28.11 -7.77
CA SER A 536 1.90 -28.81 -7.07
C SER A 536 1.72 -28.70 -5.54
N SER A 537 2.16 -29.71 -4.79
CA SER A 537 2.12 -29.71 -3.32
C SER A 537 3.16 -28.78 -2.67
N ALA A 538 3.92 -28.03 -3.48
CA ALA A 538 5.05 -27.25 -3.01
C ALA A 538 4.68 -25.79 -2.74
N GLY A 539 4.67 -25.39 -1.47
CA GLY A 539 4.57 -23.99 -1.03
C GLY A 539 3.23 -23.61 -0.40
N GLU A 540 3.17 -22.37 0.08
CA GLU A 540 1.94 -21.81 0.63
C GLU A 540 0.99 -21.42 -0.50
N MET A 541 -0.21 -22.01 -0.47
CA MET A 541 -1.28 -21.77 -1.44
C MET A 541 -2.49 -21.18 -0.71
N GLU A 542 -3.08 -20.15 -1.30
CA GLU A 542 -4.39 -19.62 -0.90
C GLU A 542 -5.26 -19.38 -2.16
N ILE A 543 -6.40 -20.06 -2.24
CA ILE A 543 -7.42 -19.83 -3.28
C ILE A 543 -8.56 -19.05 -2.65
N THR A 544 -8.92 -17.90 -3.20
CA THR A 544 -10.09 -17.10 -2.81
C THR A 544 -11.09 -17.14 -3.95
N ARG A 545 -12.34 -17.56 -3.68
CA ARG A 545 -13.34 -17.75 -4.73
C ARG A 545 -14.11 -16.47 -5.04
N ALA A 546 -14.38 -16.23 -6.32
CA ALA A 546 -15.24 -15.16 -6.78
C ALA A 546 -16.71 -15.52 -6.51
N VAL A 547 -17.23 -15.05 -5.39
CA VAL A 547 -18.65 -15.17 -5.02
C VAL A 547 -19.48 -14.20 -5.87
N THR A 548 -19.48 -14.36 -7.20
CA THR A 548 -20.34 -13.59 -8.10
C THR A 548 -21.61 -14.37 -8.41
N GLY A 549 -22.77 -13.75 -8.15
CA GLY A 549 -24.09 -14.30 -8.47
C GLY A 549 -24.66 -15.29 -7.45
N GLN A 550 -23.91 -15.70 -6.41
CA GLN A 550 -24.52 -16.41 -5.28
C GLN A 550 -25.26 -15.42 -4.38
N PRO A 551 -26.45 -15.75 -3.86
CA PRO A 551 -27.11 -14.97 -2.82
C PRO A 551 -26.12 -14.69 -1.69
N ALA A 552 -26.20 -13.52 -1.05
CA ALA A 552 -25.40 -13.25 0.14
C ALA A 552 -25.56 -14.46 1.09
N ALA A 553 -24.46 -15.20 1.30
CA ALA A 553 -24.53 -16.47 2.01
C ALA A 553 -25.31 -16.26 3.31
N THR A 554 -26.40 -17.01 3.48
CA THR A 554 -27.20 -16.97 4.70
C THR A 554 -26.27 -17.26 5.86
N ARG A 555 -26.14 -16.29 6.77
CA ARG A 555 -25.34 -16.41 7.97
C ARG A 555 -25.77 -17.66 8.74
N SER A 556 -24.79 -18.37 9.31
CA SER A 556 -25.11 -19.43 10.26
C SER A 556 -25.84 -18.84 11.47
N GLU A 557 -26.78 -19.60 12.05
CA GLU A 557 -27.52 -19.15 13.23
C GLU A 557 -26.60 -19.02 14.45
N ALA A 558 -25.67 -19.97 14.56
CA ALA A 558 -24.60 -20.01 15.55
C ALA A 558 -23.26 -20.41 14.90
N LEU A 559 -22.17 -19.91 15.47
CA LEU A 559 -20.79 -20.32 15.20
C LEU A 559 -20.18 -20.90 16.48
N PHE A 560 -19.73 -22.14 16.44
CA PHE A 560 -19.11 -22.85 17.56
C PHE A 560 -17.59 -22.81 17.40
N TYR A 561 -16.93 -22.06 18.26
CA TYR A 561 -15.47 -21.90 18.25
C TYR A 561 -14.84 -22.97 19.12
N LEU A 562 -13.91 -23.76 18.56
CA LEU A 562 -13.22 -24.82 19.27
C LEU A 562 -11.83 -24.38 19.77
N GLN A 563 -11.32 -25.07 20.79
CA GLN A 563 -9.98 -24.80 21.34
C GLN A 563 -8.87 -25.00 20.28
N GLU A 564 -9.00 -25.99 19.40
CA GLU A 564 -8.03 -26.27 18.33
C GLU A 564 -8.09 -25.28 17.14
N GLY A 565 -9.08 -24.38 17.11
CA GLY A 565 -9.18 -23.29 16.14
C GLY A 565 -10.14 -23.51 14.97
N ASP A 566 -10.80 -24.68 14.92
CA ASP A 566 -11.95 -24.90 14.05
C ASP A 566 -13.17 -24.09 14.51
N VAL A 567 -14.00 -23.71 13.55
CA VAL A 567 -15.27 -23.00 13.77
C VAL A 567 -16.37 -23.73 13.01
N ILE A 568 -17.29 -24.34 13.74
CA ILE A 568 -18.40 -25.08 13.14
C ILE A 568 -19.57 -24.11 12.93
N PRO A 569 -20.09 -23.96 11.69
CA PRO A 569 -21.34 -23.26 11.46
C PRO A 569 -22.51 -24.23 11.70
N GLY A 570 -23.49 -23.82 12.50
CA GLY A 570 -24.68 -24.63 12.71
C GLY A 570 -25.76 -23.94 13.53
N LYS A 571 -26.57 -24.77 14.20
CA LYS A 571 -27.60 -24.37 15.15
C LYS A 571 -27.34 -24.99 16.50
N LEU A 572 -27.58 -24.23 17.56
CA LEU A 572 -27.56 -24.77 18.92
C LEU A 572 -28.84 -25.55 19.17
N ARG A 573 -28.70 -26.80 19.63
CA ARG A 573 -29.83 -27.64 20.07
C ARG A 573 -29.95 -27.66 21.58
N ALA A 574 -28.86 -28.02 22.28
CA ALA A 574 -28.81 -28.02 23.74
C ALA A 574 -27.37 -27.87 24.27
N ILE A 575 -27.24 -27.42 25.52
CA ILE A 575 -26.00 -27.45 26.29
C ILE A 575 -26.30 -28.04 27.66
N ASP A 576 -25.42 -28.92 28.14
CA ASP A 576 -25.36 -29.33 29.54
C ASP A 576 -23.91 -29.24 30.07
N ALA A 577 -23.67 -29.77 31.28
CA ALA A 577 -22.37 -29.71 31.93
C ALA A 577 -21.25 -30.52 31.24
N LYS A 578 -21.59 -31.49 30.38
CA LYS A 578 -20.66 -32.41 29.72
C LYS A 578 -20.57 -32.19 28.23
N GLN A 579 -21.66 -31.81 27.57
CA GLN A 579 -21.73 -31.77 26.11
C GLN A 579 -22.53 -30.61 25.55
N VAL A 580 -22.29 -30.34 24.26
CA VAL A 580 -23.00 -29.38 23.43
C VAL A 580 -23.57 -30.12 22.23
N ASP A 581 -24.89 -30.05 22.09
CA ASP A 581 -25.64 -30.62 20.99
C ASP A 581 -25.85 -29.56 19.91
N LEU A 582 -25.46 -29.89 18.68
CA LEU A 582 -25.54 -28.98 17.54
C LEU A 582 -26.02 -29.69 16.28
N GLU A 583 -26.46 -28.89 15.32
CA GLU A 583 -26.76 -29.33 13.96
C GLU A 583 -25.92 -28.53 12.98
N SER A 584 -25.26 -29.22 12.05
CA SER A 584 -24.42 -28.61 11.02
C SER A 584 -24.51 -29.40 9.72
N ASP A 585 -24.54 -28.69 8.59
CA ASP A 585 -24.60 -29.30 7.25
C ASP A 585 -23.21 -29.72 6.72
N VAL A 586 -22.12 -29.39 7.44
CA VAL A 586 -20.74 -29.59 6.98
C VAL A 586 -19.94 -30.61 7.79
N VAL A 587 -20.45 -31.00 8.97
CA VAL A 587 -19.83 -31.99 9.86
C VAL A 587 -20.86 -33.03 10.29
N ALA A 588 -20.45 -34.29 10.41
CA ALA A 588 -21.34 -35.38 10.84
C ALA A 588 -21.58 -35.39 12.36
N VAL A 589 -20.70 -34.75 13.13
CA VAL A 589 -20.77 -34.72 14.60
C VAL A 589 -21.98 -33.92 15.09
N LYS A 590 -22.77 -34.54 15.97
CA LYS A 590 -23.95 -33.95 16.61
C LYS A 590 -23.72 -33.57 18.07
N HIS A 591 -22.71 -34.16 18.70
CA HIS A 591 -22.40 -34.03 20.12
C HIS A 591 -20.91 -33.70 20.29
N LEU A 592 -20.62 -32.58 20.93
CA LEU A 592 -19.25 -32.17 21.27
C LEU A 592 -19.06 -32.15 22.78
N PRO A 593 -17.89 -32.59 23.30
CA PRO A 593 -17.53 -32.34 24.68
C PRO A 593 -17.54 -30.83 24.98
N ALA A 594 -18.14 -30.42 26.10
CA ALA A 594 -18.28 -29.01 26.45
C ALA A 594 -16.92 -28.32 26.73
N GLU A 595 -15.86 -29.10 26.99
CA GLU A 595 -14.49 -28.63 27.22
C GLU A 595 -13.73 -28.28 25.92
N GLU A 596 -14.11 -28.88 24.80
CA GLU A 596 -13.55 -28.56 23.47
C GLU A 596 -14.07 -27.22 22.94
N LEU A 597 -15.14 -26.69 23.54
CA LEU A 597 -15.76 -25.45 23.15
C LEU A 597 -15.10 -24.25 23.85
N GLN A 598 -14.83 -23.23 23.06
CA GLN A 598 -14.28 -21.95 23.51
C GLN A 598 -15.35 -20.87 23.57
N ALA A 599 -16.20 -20.80 22.55
CA ALA A 599 -17.30 -19.84 22.51
C ALA A 599 -18.40 -20.28 21.53
N ILE A 600 -19.59 -19.72 21.72
CA ILE A 600 -20.66 -19.72 20.73
C ILE A 600 -20.96 -18.27 20.39
N GLN A 601 -20.90 -17.90 19.11
CA GLN A 601 -21.35 -16.60 18.65
C GLN A 601 -22.65 -16.74 17.86
N PHE A 602 -23.59 -15.85 18.13
CA PHE A 602 -24.92 -15.87 17.56
C PHE A 602 -25.11 -14.72 16.57
N GLY A 603 -25.78 -15.00 15.45
CA GLY A 603 -25.98 -14.04 14.35
C GLY A 603 -26.83 -12.79 14.72
N GLY A 604 -26.71 -11.75 13.87
CA GLY A 604 -27.53 -10.52 13.86
C GLY A 604 -27.84 -10.06 12.42
N ALA A 605 -28.62 -8.99 12.24
CA ALA A 605 -28.97 -8.45 10.92
C ALA A 605 -27.72 -7.99 10.12
N SER A 606 -27.78 -8.10 8.79
CA SER A 606 -26.70 -7.67 7.89
C SER A 606 -26.81 -6.17 7.57
N LEU A 607 -25.66 -5.51 7.36
CA LEU A 607 -25.62 -4.13 6.87
C LEU A 607 -26.10 -4.06 5.40
N ASN A 608 -26.84 -3.02 5.04
CA ASN A 608 -27.21 -2.75 3.64
C ASN A 608 -26.17 -1.83 3.00
N LEU A 609 -25.24 -2.42 2.23
CA LEU A 609 -23.99 -1.74 1.86
C LEU A 609 -23.89 -1.26 0.40
N ASP A 610 -24.99 -1.31 -0.35
CA ASP A 610 -25.06 -0.77 -1.71
C ASP A 610 -25.34 0.74 -1.66
N GLY A 611 -24.28 1.51 -1.41
CA GLY A 611 -24.33 2.96 -1.31
C GLY A 611 -24.53 3.46 0.11
N PHE A 612 -25.29 4.54 0.24
CA PHE A 612 -25.54 5.24 1.51
C PHE A 612 -27.00 5.09 1.98
N GLU A 613 -27.60 3.91 1.79
CA GLU A 613 -29.00 3.63 2.16
C GLU A 613 -29.18 3.05 3.57
N ASP A 614 -28.11 2.48 4.16
CA ASP A 614 -28.17 2.01 5.55
C ASP A 614 -28.53 3.16 6.51
N PRO A 615 -29.50 2.97 7.43
CA PRO A 615 -29.92 4.02 8.36
C PRO A 615 -28.82 4.46 9.34
N GLY A 616 -27.71 3.70 9.46
CA GLY A 616 -26.58 4.10 10.28
C GLY A 616 -25.76 5.27 9.71
N TRP A 617 -25.95 5.65 8.44
CA TRP A 617 -25.24 6.80 7.85
C TRP A 617 -25.72 8.15 8.40
N GLN A 618 -24.79 8.97 8.87
CA GLN A 618 -25.06 10.23 9.58
C GLN A 618 -24.17 11.38 9.10
N ARG A 619 -24.75 12.57 9.01
CA ARG A 619 -24.01 13.82 8.79
C ARG A 619 -23.40 14.29 10.11
N LEU A 620 -22.09 14.53 10.12
CA LEU A 620 -21.35 14.86 11.34
C LEU A 620 -20.96 16.34 11.41
N ARG A 621 -20.52 16.92 10.29
CA ARG A 621 -20.22 18.36 10.14
C ARG A 621 -20.76 18.90 8.82
N GLY A 622 -21.06 20.20 8.80
CA GLY A 622 -21.62 20.89 7.65
C GLY A 622 -23.15 20.78 7.52
N GLY A 623 -23.75 21.68 6.76
CA GLY A 623 -25.17 21.69 6.42
C GLY A 623 -25.49 20.86 5.17
N SER A 624 -26.69 21.05 4.61
CA SER A 624 -27.11 20.39 3.37
C SER A 624 -26.30 20.82 2.14
N GLU A 625 -25.73 22.02 2.18
CA GLU A 625 -24.87 22.53 1.10
C GLU A 625 -23.46 21.91 1.14
N GLN A 626 -22.98 21.53 2.33
CA GLN A 626 -21.64 20.93 2.49
C GLN A 626 -21.64 19.40 2.39
N VAL A 627 -22.77 18.76 2.65
CA VAL A 627 -22.91 17.29 2.57
C VAL A 627 -24.18 16.93 1.80
N GLU A 628 -23.97 16.62 0.53
CA GLU A 628 -25.04 16.30 -0.42
C GLU A 628 -24.95 14.83 -0.84
N ARG A 629 -26.05 14.09 -0.63
CA ARG A 629 -26.23 12.72 -1.12
C ARG A 629 -27.19 12.73 -2.30
N LYS A 630 -26.75 12.25 -3.46
CA LYS A 630 -27.58 12.17 -4.67
C LYS A 630 -27.89 10.71 -5.01
N GLY A 631 -29.15 10.32 -4.79
CA GLY A 631 -29.56 8.92 -4.91
C GLY A 631 -28.83 8.01 -3.92
N LYS A 632 -28.61 6.75 -4.31
CA LYS A 632 -27.94 5.76 -3.44
C LYS A 632 -26.41 5.78 -3.51
N ALA A 633 -25.83 6.18 -4.63
CA ALA A 633 -24.42 5.90 -4.95
C ALA A 633 -23.46 7.09 -4.88
N GLU A 634 -23.97 8.34 -4.89
CA GLU A 634 -23.15 9.55 -4.97
C GLU A 634 -23.17 10.34 -3.65
N LEU A 635 -21.98 10.72 -3.20
CA LEU A 635 -21.76 11.62 -2.07
C LEU A 635 -20.80 12.75 -2.51
N ARG A 636 -21.26 13.99 -2.34
CA ARG A 636 -20.47 15.21 -2.49
C ARG A 636 -20.23 15.81 -1.12
N LEU A 637 -18.96 16.07 -0.82
CA LEU A 637 -18.53 16.74 0.41
C LEU A 637 -17.79 18.03 -0.01
N ASP A 638 -18.34 19.18 0.34
CA ASP A 638 -17.65 20.48 0.23
C ASP A 638 -16.89 20.79 1.52
N VAL A 639 -16.06 21.85 1.50
CA VAL A 639 -15.17 22.24 2.60
C VAL A 639 -15.92 22.30 3.93
N GLY A 640 -15.41 21.58 4.94
CA GLY A 640 -16.01 21.51 6.28
C GLY A 640 -17.19 20.53 6.43
N GLY A 641 -17.55 19.77 5.38
CA GLY A 641 -18.55 18.70 5.44
C GLY A 641 -17.96 17.35 5.85
N SER A 642 -18.67 16.57 6.67
CA SER A 642 -18.28 15.18 6.95
C SER A 642 -19.47 14.23 7.16
N TYR A 643 -19.27 12.97 6.80
CA TYR A 643 -20.29 11.91 6.81
C TYR A 643 -19.70 10.62 7.41
N GLY A 644 -20.47 9.89 8.21
CA GLY A 644 -19.97 8.69 8.88
C GLY A 644 -21.03 7.67 9.24
N HIS A 645 -20.59 6.49 9.66
CA HIS A 645 -21.46 5.39 10.08
C HIS A 645 -20.87 4.72 11.33
N PRO A 646 -21.63 4.54 12.43
CA PRO A 646 -21.09 4.16 13.74
C PRO A 646 -20.68 2.69 13.86
N SER A 647 -21.20 1.82 13.01
CA SER A 647 -20.93 0.36 13.05
C SER A 647 -20.67 -0.23 11.67
N PHE A 648 -19.71 0.33 10.94
CA PHE A 648 -19.39 0.01 9.56
C PHE A 648 -18.34 -1.09 9.38
N MET A 649 -17.42 -1.28 10.33
CA MET A 649 -16.22 -2.12 10.18
C MET A 649 -16.48 -3.64 10.24
N GLN A 650 -17.68 -4.09 9.88
CA GLN A 650 -18.01 -5.49 9.59
C GLN A 650 -17.66 -5.89 8.14
N VAL A 651 -17.20 -4.93 7.34
CA VAL A 651 -16.89 -5.08 5.91
C VAL A 651 -15.45 -5.54 5.67
N ASN A 652 -15.24 -6.33 4.61
CA ASN A 652 -13.89 -6.69 4.14
C ASN A 652 -13.51 -5.99 2.84
N GLU A 653 -14.45 -5.30 2.20
CA GLU A 653 -14.18 -4.57 0.97
C GLU A 653 -14.99 -3.29 0.93
N ILE A 654 -14.37 -2.19 0.53
CA ILE A 654 -15.01 -0.92 0.19
C ILE A 654 -14.63 -0.58 -1.24
N LYS A 655 -15.60 -0.20 -2.07
CA LYS A 655 -15.42 0.25 -3.45
C LYS A 655 -16.07 1.60 -3.62
N PHE A 656 -15.40 2.48 -4.35
CA PHE A 656 -15.97 3.76 -4.78
C PHE A 656 -15.15 4.29 -5.95
N THR A 657 -15.68 5.27 -6.68
CA THR A 657 -14.97 6.00 -7.70
C THR A 657 -14.72 7.42 -7.20
N LEU A 658 -13.45 7.79 -7.07
CA LEU A 658 -13.04 9.17 -6.81
C LEU A 658 -13.15 9.96 -8.13
N LEU A 659 -14.03 10.96 -8.18
CA LEU A 659 -14.22 11.75 -9.40
C LEU A 659 -13.16 12.86 -9.50
N ASN A 660 -12.68 13.13 -10.71
CA ASN A 660 -11.71 14.19 -10.99
C ASN A 660 -12.38 15.57 -10.88
N SER A 661 -11.94 16.39 -9.93
CA SER A 661 -12.30 17.81 -9.83
C SER A 661 -11.07 18.73 -9.84
N GLY A 662 -10.00 18.31 -10.53
CA GLY A 662 -8.69 18.98 -10.52
C GLY A 662 -7.84 18.52 -9.35
N PHE A 663 -7.58 19.43 -8.40
CA PHE A 663 -6.97 19.13 -7.11
C PHE A 663 -8.08 18.84 -6.08
N SER A 664 -8.06 17.68 -5.44
CA SER A 664 -8.96 17.34 -4.33
C SER A 664 -8.35 16.27 -3.45
N ALA A 665 -8.60 16.30 -2.14
CA ALA A 665 -8.11 15.26 -1.22
C ALA A 665 -9.22 14.77 -0.28
N LEU A 666 -9.31 13.45 -0.14
CA LEU A 666 -10.26 12.73 0.69
C LEU A 666 -9.51 12.07 1.85
N ARG A 667 -9.97 12.33 3.08
CA ARG A 667 -9.58 11.55 4.26
C ARG A 667 -10.68 10.56 4.59
N MET A 668 -10.31 9.29 4.75
CA MET A 668 -11.20 8.22 5.21
C MET A 668 -10.64 7.62 6.50
N ARG A 669 -11.40 7.76 7.59
CA ARG A 669 -11.02 7.32 8.93
C ARG A 669 -11.72 6.02 9.23
N LEU A 670 -10.95 4.96 9.47
CA LEU A 670 -11.44 3.62 9.75
C LEU A 670 -11.29 3.28 11.24
N TYR A 671 -12.18 2.42 11.74
CA TYR A 671 -12.18 1.93 13.12
C TYR A 671 -12.36 3.04 14.17
N CYS A 672 -13.24 3.99 13.90
CA CYS A 672 -13.62 5.03 14.86
C CYS A 672 -14.52 4.46 15.96
N ASP A 673 -14.44 4.99 17.17
CA ASP A 673 -15.47 4.80 18.20
C ASP A 673 -16.76 5.51 17.77
N GLY A 674 -17.68 4.74 17.20
CA GLY A 674 -18.88 5.27 16.54
C GLY A 674 -18.52 6.31 15.47
N VAL A 675 -19.05 7.51 15.63
CA VAL A 675 -18.79 8.67 14.74
C VAL A 675 -18.02 9.80 15.46
N ASN A 676 -17.32 9.48 16.55
CA ASN A 676 -16.55 10.45 17.33
C ASN A 676 -15.29 10.93 16.56
N PRO A 677 -15.20 12.22 16.18
CA PRO A 677 -14.06 12.74 15.43
C PRO A 677 -12.76 12.86 16.25
N ALA A 678 -12.82 12.78 17.59
CA ALA A 678 -11.62 12.78 18.43
C ALA A 678 -11.03 11.37 18.65
N ALA A 679 -11.74 10.33 18.23
CA ALA A 679 -11.33 8.96 18.50
C ALA A 679 -10.11 8.53 17.66
N PRO A 680 -9.14 7.79 18.24
CA PRO A 680 -8.03 7.21 17.49
C PRO A 680 -8.52 6.33 16.33
N SER A 681 -8.02 6.59 15.12
CA SER A 681 -8.51 5.92 13.90
C SER A 681 -7.37 5.70 12.89
N THR A 682 -7.54 4.71 12.02
CA THR A 682 -6.62 4.51 10.89
C THR A 682 -7.05 5.40 9.74
N ASN A 683 -6.23 6.40 9.40
CA ASN A 683 -6.60 7.46 8.46
C ASN A 683 -5.92 7.24 7.10
N LEU A 684 -6.74 6.95 6.09
CA LEU A 684 -6.35 6.80 4.69
C LEU A 684 -6.51 8.13 3.96
N LEU A 685 -5.47 8.56 3.25
CA LEU A 685 -5.48 9.79 2.46
C LEU A 685 -5.45 9.46 0.96
N PHE A 686 -6.40 10.03 0.21
CA PHE A 686 -6.47 9.94 -1.24
C PHE A 686 -6.39 11.35 -1.83
N GLY A 687 -5.42 11.60 -2.72
CA GLY A 687 -5.33 12.87 -3.46
C GLY A 687 -5.54 12.65 -4.95
N HIS A 688 -6.29 13.53 -5.59
CA HIS A 688 -6.40 13.64 -7.04
C HIS A 688 -5.71 14.94 -7.45
N MET A 689 -4.69 14.86 -8.32
CA MET A 689 -3.74 15.93 -8.65
C MET A 689 -3.75 16.22 -10.17
N GLY A 690 -4.93 16.41 -10.75
CA GLY A 690 -5.09 16.63 -12.20
C GLY A 690 -4.86 15.38 -13.06
N SER A 691 -3.60 14.94 -13.21
CA SER A 691 -3.20 13.78 -14.03
C SER A 691 -2.66 12.59 -13.22
N GLU A 692 -2.64 12.69 -11.89
CA GLU A 692 -2.20 11.64 -10.98
C GLU A 692 -3.19 11.49 -9.82
N VAL A 693 -3.28 10.27 -9.29
CA VAL A 693 -3.83 10.02 -7.97
C VAL A 693 -2.70 9.61 -7.04
N CYS A 694 -2.74 10.10 -5.81
CA CYS A 694 -1.82 9.73 -4.75
C CYS A 694 -2.55 9.07 -3.58
N PHE A 695 -1.86 8.18 -2.87
CA PHE A 695 -2.38 7.48 -1.70
C PHE A 695 -1.31 7.23 -0.66
N GLY A 696 -1.71 7.29 0.61
CA GLY A 696 -0.87 6.97 1.75
C GLY A 696 -1.62 7.10 3.07
N LEU A 697 -0.88 6.90 4.15
CA LEU A 697 -1.37 7.06 5.51
C LEU A 697 -1.05 8.44 6.03
N GLU A 698 -1.95 8.96 6.87
CA GLU A 698 -1.69 10.17 7.62
C GLU A 698 -0.58 9.95 8.67
N THR A 699 0.35 10.90 8.76
CA THR A 699 1.43 10.89 9.75
C THR A 699 1.17 11.88 10.87
N ASN A 700 1.30 13.17 10.55
CA ASN A 700 1.00 14.32 11.39
C ASN A 700 0.19 15.29 10.52
N GLY A 701 -0.80 15.96 11.11
CA GLY A 701 -1.83 16.76 10.41
C GLY A 701 -1.41 17.28 9.03
N ASP A 702 -2.16 16.85 8.02
CA ASP A 702 -2.08 17.33 6.62
C ASP A 702 -0.92 16.75 5.81
N GLN A 703 -0.19 15.79 6.40
CA GLN A 703 0.92 15.09 5.77
C GLN A 703 0.61 13.60 5.53
N MET A 704 1.20 13.10 4.44
CA MET A 704 1.07 11.72 4.01
C MET A 704 2.44 11.05 4.01
N ASP A 705 2.50 9.80 4.44
CA ASP A 705 3.73 8.99 4.50
C ASP A 705 4.20 8.52 3.10
N ARG A 706 4.83 7.33 2.99
CA ARG A 706 5.31 6.75 1.72
C ARG A 706 4.19 6.71 0.67
N GLN A 707 4.29 7.61 -0.29
CA GLN A 707 3.25 7.91 -1.27
C GLN A 707 3.24 6.88 -2.40
N PHE A 708 2.08 6.26 -2.63
CA PHE A 708 1.79 5.63 -3.91
C PHE A 708 1.29 6.69 -4.88
N ARG A 709 1.71 6.63 -6.15
CA ARG A 709 1.25 7.52 -7.22
C ARG A 709 0.91 6.73 -8.48
N LEU A 710 -0.22 7.04 -9.09
CA LEU A 710 -0.67 6.42 -10.34
C LEU A 710 -1.22 7.48 -11.30
N ARG A 711 -0.84 7.39 -12.57
CA ARG A 711 -1.36 8.28 -13.63
C ARG A 711 -2.88 8.07 -13.81
N SER A 712 -3.65 9.15 -13.76
CA SER A 712 -5.06 9.18 -14.14
C SER A 712 -5.52 10.59 -14.46
N THR A 713 -6.13 10.76 -15.63
CA THR A 713 -6.75 12.01 -16.08
C THR A 713 -8.28 12.01 -15.93
N GLY A 714 -8.87 10.91 -15.46
CA GLY A 714 -10.31 10.73 -15.32
C GLY A 714 -10.69 10.06 -14.00
N PRO A 715 -12.00 9.73 -13.81
CA PRO A 715 -12.50 9.06 -12.62
C PRO A 715 -11.64 7.86 -12.22
N MET A 716 -11.41 7.73 -10.93
CA MET A 716 -10.50 6.73 -10.38
C MET A 716 -11.27 5.72 -9.53
N PRO A 717 -11.50 4.49 -10.03
CA PRO A 717 -12.01 3.39 -9.22
C PRO A 717 -11.00 3.02 -8.14
N VAL A 718 -11.47 3.06 -6.89
CA VAL A 718 -10.76 2.68 -5.68
C VAL A 718 -11.41 1.43 -5.11
N ARG A 719 -10.58 0.49 -4.68
CA ARG A 719 -11.00 -0.69 -3.92
C ARG A 719 -10.11 -0.82 -2.70
N ILE A 720 -10.71 -0.94 -1.53
CA ILE A 720 -10.02 -1.12 -0.25
C ILE A 720 -10.38 -2.51 0.24
N ALA A 721 -9.40 -3.41 0.34
CA ALA A 721 -9.55 -4.71 0.98
C ALA A 721 -9.15 -4.60 2.45
N LEU A 722 -10.00 -5.12 3.34
CA LEU A 722 -9.86 -5.07 4.78
C LEU A 722 -9.75 -6.48 5.34
N THR A 723 -8.82 -6.67 6.26
CA THR A 723 -8.67 -7.87 7.09
C THR A 723 -8.59 -7.42 8.55
N ASP A 724 -8.41 -8.36 9.47
CA ASP A 724 -8.29 -8.02 10.90
C ASP A 724 -7.10 -7.15 11.21
N ASN A 725 -5.98 -7.37 10.53
CA ASN A 725 -4.71 -6.74 10.84
C ASN A 725 -4.13 -5.95 9.67
N THR A 726 -4.80 -5.93 8.52
CA THR A 726 -4.29 -5.22 7.33
C THR A 726 -5.39 -4.54 6.52
N VAL A 727 -5.01 -3.44 5.89
CA VAL A 727 -5.77 -2.72 4.86
C VAL A 727 -4.94 -2.68 3.60
N GLU A 728 -5.52 -3.05 2.47
CA GLU A 728 -4.84 -2.98 1.19
C GLU A 728 -5.67 -2.17 0.21
N VAL A 729 -5.08 -1.11 -0.33
CA VAL A 729 -5.76 -0.19 -1.25
C VAL A 729 -5.33 -0.48 -2.66
N PHE A 730 -6.28 -0.45 -3.60
CA PHE A 730 -6.10 -0.71 -5.01
C PHE A 730 -6.69 0.44 -5.84
N PHE A 731 -5.99 0.81 -6.90
CA PHE A 731 -6.47 1.73 -7.94
C PHE A 731 -6.53 1.01 -9.28
N LYS A 732 -7.69 0.99 -9.94
CA LYS A 732 -7.89 0.25 -11.21
C LYS A 732 -7.37 -1.20 -11.14
N GLY A 733 -7.57 -1.87 -10.00
CA GLY A 733 -7.11 -3.25 -9.75
C GLY A 733 -5.64 -3.39 -9.35
N VAL A 734 -4.82 -2.35 -9.46
CA VAL A 734 -3.40 -2.37 -9.06
C VAL A 734 -3.27 -2.11 -7.56
N SER A 735 -2.59 -2.98 -6.82
CA SER A 735 -2.30 -2.77 -5.39
C SER A 735 -1.43 -1.52 -5.23
N ALA A 736 -1.98 -0.51 -4.56
CA ALA A 736 -1.29 0.70 -4.18
C ALA A 736 -0.34 0.42 -3.03
N ARG A 737 -0.89 -0.15 -1.96
CA ARG A 737 -0.16 -0.48 -0.74
C ARG A 737 -1.00 -1.33 0.21
N LYS A 738 -0.33 -2.31 0.81
CA LYS A 738 -0.81 -3.05 1.98
C LYS A 738 -0.24 -2.43 3.26
N ILE A 739 -1.12 -2.17 4.22
CA ILE A 739 -0.88 -1.49 5.48
C ILE A 739 -1.17 -2.48 6.59
N VAL A 740 -0.25 -2.62 7.56
CA VAL A 740 -0.52 -3.34 8.81
C VAL A 740 -1.19 -2.35 9.77
N LEU A 741 -2.33 -2.75 10.32
CA LEU A 741 -3.14 -1.94 11.24
C LEU A 741 -2.47 -1.87 12.61
N ASN A 742 -2.42 -0.66 13.17
CA ASN A 742 -1.98 -0.44 14.55
C ASN A 742 -3.19 -0.60 15.49
N PRO A 743 -3.18 -1.53 16.47
CA PRO A 743 -4.29 -1.71 17.41
C PRO A 743 -4.67 -0.45 18.18
N LYS A 744 -3.71 0.44 18.48
CA LYS A 744 -3.97 1.71 19.18
C LYS A 744 -4.77 2.72 18.35
N MET A 745 -4.80 2.55 17.03
CA MET A 745 -5.51 3.41 16.08
C MET A 745 -6.84 2.79 15.64
N ARG A 746 -7.42 1.92 16.50
CA ARG A 746 -8.69 1.23 16.29
C ARG A 746 -9.56 1.36 17.53
N SER A 747 -10.15 2.52 17.71
CA SER A 747 -10.98 2.82 18.88
C SER A 747 -12.38 2.21 18.83
N GLY A 748 -12.87 1.80 17.66
CA GLY A 748 -14.17 1.15 17.54
C GLY A 748 -14.48 0.57 16.17
N SER A 749 -15.77 0.57 15.79
CA SER A 749 -16.29 -0.08 14.58
C SER A 749 -16.88 0.88 13.54
N GLY A 750 -16.67 2.19 13.67
CA GLY A 750 -17.20 3.19 12.75
C GLY A 750 -16.26 3.61 11.62
N ILE A 751 -16.80 4.41 10.70
CA ILE A 751 -16.10 5.06 9.58
C ILE A 751 -16.49 6.54 9.51
N ILE A 752 -15.54 7.41 9.13
CA ILE A 752 -15.79 8.82 8.82
C ILE A 752 -15.12 9.17 7.48
N ILE A 753 -15.82 9.90 6.63
CA ILE A 753 -15.37 10.38 5.31
C ILE A 753 -15.47 11.91 5.31
N GLU A 754 -14.38 12.59 4.94
CA GLU A 754 -14.31 14.05 4.91
C GLU A 754 -13.31 14.55 3.84
N PRO A 755 -13.52 15.74 3.24
CA PRO A 755 -12.50 16.41 2.48
C PRO A 755 -11.36 16.86 3.39
N PHE A 756 -10.21 17.13 2.80
CA PHE A 756 -9.01 17.39 3.58
C PHE A 756 -8.00 18.31 2.88
N ASN A 757 -7.18 19.00 3.67
CA ASN A 757 -6.06 19.81 3.20
C ASN A 757 -4.80 18.94 3.10
N LEU A 758 -4.34 18.66 1.87
CA LEU A 758 -3.14 17.87 1.64
C LEU A 758 -1.96 18.78 1.28
N TRP A 759 -0.89 18.73 2.08
CA TRP A 759 0.35 19.52 1.91
C TRP A 759 0.16 21.04 1.88
N GLY A 760 -0.85 21.56 2.58
CA GLY A 760 -1.09 23.00 2.66
C GLY A 760 -1.72 23.62 1.41
N ASN A 761 -2.23 22.82 0.47
CA ASN A 761 -2.86 23.29 -0.76
C ASN A 761 -4.33 23.71 -0.60
N GLY A 762 -4.84 23.70 0.63
CA GLY A 762 -6.22 24.03 0.99
C GLY A 762 -7.17 22.83 0.82
N GLU A 763 -8.24 22.83 1.61
CA GLU A 763 -9.34 21.87 1.46
C GLU A 763 -10.20 22.24 0.25
N ARG A 764 -10.65 21.22 -0.50
CA ARG A 764 -11.50 21.39 -1.68
C ARG A 764 -12.59 20.32 -1.70
N ALA A 765 -13.63 20.58 -2.48
CA ALA A 765 -14.72 19.66 -2.69
C ALA A 765 -14.23 18.28 -3.17
N VAL A 766 -14.78 17.22 -2.59
CA VAL A 766 -14.58 15.83 -3.03
C VAL A 766 -15.93 15.26 -3.47
N LYS A 767 -15.90 14.51 -4.57
CA LYS A 767 -17.04 13.72 -5.03
C LYS A 767 -16.65 12.25 -5.13
N ILE A 768 -17.46 11.39 -4.50
CA ILE A 768 -17.37 9.94 -4.65
C ILE A 768 -18.66 9.40 -5.25
N ASN A 769 -18.54 8.44 -6.15
CA ASN A 769 -19.67 7.75 -6.77
C ASN A 769 -19.49 6.23 -6.71
N ALA A 770 -20.55 5.47 -6.95
CA ALA A 770 -20.56 4.01 -6.92
C ALA A 770 -19.99 3.45 -5.60
N PHE A 771 -20.28 4.14 -4.48
CA PHE A 771 -19.91 3.63 -3.17
C PHE A 771 -20.62 2.31 -2.93
N SER A 772 -19.88 1.28 -2.56
CA SER A 772 -20.40 0.00 -2.11
C SER A 772 -19.42 -0.62 -1.14
N ALA A 773 -19.92 -1.42 -0.21
CA ALA A 773 -19.07 -2.24 0.62
C ALA A 773 -19.58 -3.68 0.64
N ARG A 774 -18.67 -4.63 0.82
CA ARG A 774 -19.02 -6.04 0.96
C ARG A 774 -18.68 -6.52 2.36
N ILE A 775 -19.61 -7.27 2.94
CA ILE A 775 -19.36 -8.05 4.14
C ILE A 775 -18.51 -9.25 3.72
N ALA A 776 -17.44 -9.54 4.45
CA ALA A 776 -16.72 -10.77 4.19
C ALA A 776 -17.66 -11.94 4.43
N PRO A 777 -17.65 -12.97 3.57
CA PRO A 777 -18.34 -14.20 3.86
C PRO A 777 -17.97 -14.68 5.27
N GLY A 778 -18.99 -14.91 6.10
CA GLY A 778 -18.82 -15.42 7.46
C GLY A 778 -18.41 -14.43 8.56
N ARG A 779 -18.33 -13.12 8.29
CA ARG A 779 -18.08 -12.13 9.35
C ARG A 779 -19.31 -11.94 10.25
N VAL A 780 -19.11 -12.12 11.54
CA VAL A 780 -20.05 -11.74 12.60
C VAL A 780 -19.45 -10.62 13.44
N ALA A 781 -20.23 -9.59 13.73
CA ALA A 781 -19.80 -8.50 14.59
C ALA A 781 -19.44 -9.04 15.97
N VAL A 782 -18.20 -8.81 16.41
CA VAL A 782 -17.79 -9.11 17.77
C VAL A 782 -18.56 -8.17 18.70
N PRO A 783 -19.25 -8.68 19.74
CA PRO A 783 -19.87 -7.83 20.74
C PRO A 783 -18.83 -6.87 21.33
N ILE A 784 -19.10 -5.57 21.28
CA ILE A 784 -18.24 -4.56 21.89
C ILE A 784 -18.49 -4.62 23.39
N VAL A 785 -17.46 -4.94 24.17
CA VAL A 785 -17.55 -4.96 25.63
C VAL A 785 -16.69 -3.81 26.15
N ASP A 786 -17.24 -2.99 27.04
CA ASP A 786 -16.48 -1.94 27.72
C ASP A 786 -15.26 -2.54 28.42
N ALA A 787 -14.10 -1.90 28.27
CA ALA A 787 -12.84 -2.45 28.75
C ALA A 787 -12.81 -2.62 30.28
N ARG A 788 -13.42 -1.69 31.02
CA ARG A 788 -13.50 -1.77 32.49
C ARG A 788 -14.50 -2.83 32.93
N ALA A 789 -15.65 -2.92 32.25
CA ALA A 789 -16.63 -3.97 32.50
C ALA A 789 -16.01 -5.36 32.28
N LYS A 790 -15.27 -5.55 31.17
CA LYS A 790 -14.53 -6.79 30.89
C LYS A 790 -13.49 -7.09 31.96
N GLU A 791 -12.69 -6.09 32.36
CA GLU A 791 -11.68 -6.25 33.41
C GLU A 791 -12.29 -6.66 34.76
N HIS A 792 -13.37 -6.00 35.18
CA HIS A 792 -14.12 -6.37 36.38
C HIS A 792 -14.72 -7.77 36.29
N ALA A 793 -15.27 -8.14 35.13
CA ALA A 793 -15.86 -9.46 34.91
C ALA A 793 -14.84 -10.59 35.02
N LEU A 794 -13.64 -10.38 34.48
CA LEU A 794 -12.53 -11.34 34.49
C LEU A 794 -11.79 -11.38 35.84
N THR A 795 -12.01 -10.41 36.73
CA THR A 795 -11.41 -10.39 38.06
C THR A 795 -12.22 -11.27 39.02
N VAL A 796 -11.57 -12.33 39.52
CA VAL A 796 -12.14 -13.29 40.48
C VAL A 796 -11.96 -12.77 41.91
N PRO A 797 -13.05 -12.56 42.68
CA PRO A 797 -12.96 -12.17 44.08
C PRO A 797 -12.25 -13.22 44.93
N ARG A 798 -11.53 -12.78 45.98
CA ARG A 798 -10.69 -13.65 46.84
C ARG A 798 -11.46 -14.82 47.44
N PHE A 799 -12.71 -14.62 47.86
CA PHE A 799 -13.57 -15.66 48.44
C PHE A 799 -14.14 -16.66 47.42
N ARG A 800 -13.86 -16.49 46.12
CA ARG A 800 -14.29 -17.41 45.04
C ARG A 800 -13.11 -18.04 44.29
N LYS A 801 -11.92 -18.08 44.90
CA LYS A 801 -10.76 -18.74 44.28
C LYS A 801 -10.99 -20.21 43.97
N GLU A 802 -11.71 -20.92 44.86
CA GLU A 802 -11.98 -22.36 44.75
C GLU A 802 -13.12 -22.73 43.79
N ASP A 803 -14.07 -21.80 43.53
CA ASP A 803 -15.16 -21.99 42.56
C ASP A 803 -15.29 -20.75 41.65
N PRO A 804 -14.34 -20.56 40.71
CA PRO A 804 -14.38 -19.44 39.79
C PRO A 804 -15.48 -19.62 38.75
N PRO A 805 -16.05 -18.52 38.21
CA PRO A 805 -16.99 -18.58 37.10
C PRO A 805 -16.34 -19.25 35.88
N ARG A 806 -17.13 -19.95 35.06
CA ARG A 806 -16.64 -20.69 33.89
C ARG A 806 -17.11 -20.09 32.57
N HIS A 807 -18.12 -19.22 32.60
CA HIS A 807 -18.77 -18.69 31.40
C HIS A 807 -19.09 -17.20 31.52
N ALA A 808 -19.17 -16.53 30.37
CA ALA A 808 -19.73 -15.19 30.23
C ALA A 808 -20.71 -15.13 29.05
N LEU A 809 -21.91 -14.60 29.28
CA LEU A 809 -22.88 -14.26 28.23
C LEU A 809 -22.73 -12.78 27.87
N LEU A 810 -22.70 -12.47 26.58
CA LEU A 810 -22.52 -11.12 26.04
C LEU A 810 -23.78 -10.71 25.27
N ALA A 811 -24.27 -9.51 25.53
CA ALA A 811 -25.40 -8.91 24.82
C ALA A 811 -24.95 -7.93 23.71
N ALA A 812 -25.90 -7.52 22.85
CA ALA A 812 -25.60 -6.64 21.70
C ALA A 812 -25.18 -5.22 22.09
N ASN A 813 -25.67 -4.73 23.24
CA ASN A 813 -25.35 -3.42 23.80
C ASN A 813 -24.03 -3.40 24.59
N GLY A 814 -23.33 -4.53 24.68
CA GLY A 814 -22.08 -4.67 25.42
C GLY A 814 -22.23 -5.09 26.88
N ASP A 815 -23.47 -5.29 27.36
CA ASP A 815 -23.70 -5.87 28.68
C ASP A 815 -23.16 -7.30 28.73
N LEU A 816 -22.67 -7.68 29.91
CA LEU A 816 -22.13 -9.01 30.15
C LEU A 816 -22.70 -9.61 31.44
N LEU A 817 -22.93 -10.91 31.44
CA LEU A 817 -23.32 -11.69 32.60
C LEU A 817 -22.37 -12.87 32.78
N ARG A 818 -21.63 -12.88 33.89
CA ARG A 818 -20.67 -13.97 34.23
C ARG A 818 -21.29 -15.02 35.15
N GLY A 819 -20.93 -16.28 34.97
CA GLY A 819 -21.48 -17.38 35.78
C GLY A 819 -21.02 -18.77 35.32
N VAL A 820 -21.88 -19.77 35.55
CA VAL A 820 -21.75 -21.13 35.01
C VAL A 820 -23.02 -21.47 34.25
N ILE A 821 -22.90 -21.81 32.97
CA ILE A 821 -24.03 -22.31 32.17
C ILE A 821 -24.37 -23.70 32.69
N GLU A 822 -25.57 -23.86 33.24
CA GLU A 822 -26.08 -25.16 33.74
C GLU A 822 -26.86 -25.89 32.65
N ALA A 823 -27.60 -25.13 31.83
CA ALA A 823 -28.29 -25.62 30.65
C ALA A 823 -28.49 -24.50 29.62
N ALA A 824 -28.58 -24.85 28.34
CA ALA A 824 -29.08 -23.95 27.31
C ALA A 824 -29.90 -24.70 26.25
N THR A 825 -30.83 -23.99 25.62
CA THR A 825 -31.68 -24.48 24.52
C THR A 825 -31.69 -23.44 23.39
N ALA A 826 -32.45 -23.70 22.32
CA ALA A 826 -32.71 -22.71 21.28
C ALA A 826 -33.37 -21.41 21.81
N GLU A 827 -34.07 -21.48 22.95
CA GLU A 827 -34.91 -20.39 23.47
C GLU A 827 -34.29 -19.66 24.67
N HIS A 828 -33.57 -20.36 25.55
CA HIS A 828 -33.08 -19.79 26.82
C HIS A 828 -31.71 -20.35 27.24
N PHE A 829 -30.95 -19.52 27.96
CA PHE A 829 -29.76 -19.89 28.73
C PHE A 829 -30.08 -19.86 30.23
N ALA A 830 -29.82 -20.96 30.94
CA ALA A 830 -29.83 -21.03 32.39
C ALA A 830 -28.40 -20.85 32.92
N ILE A 831 -28.11 -19.67 33.47
CA ILE A 831 -26.77 -19.34 33.99
C ILE A 831 -26.81 -19.09 35.50
N ARG A 832 -26.02 -19.85 36.24
CA ARG A 832 -25.83 -19.65 37.68
C ARG A 832 -24.84 -18.52 37.92
N SER A 833 -25.34 -17.42 38.49
CA SER A 833 -24.54 -16.26 38.89
C SER A 833 -24.62 -16.09 40.40
N GLY A 834 -23.59 -16.56 41.11
CA GLY A 834 -23.64 -16.65 42.57
C GLY A 834 -24.53 -17.79 43.05
N MET A 835 -25.54 -17.48 43.87
CA MET A 835 -26.47 -18.47 44.42
C MET A 835 -27.77 -18.59 43.61
N GLU A 836 -27.93 -17.76 42.57
CA GLU A 836 -29.15 -17.71 41.77
C GLU A 836 -28.87 -18.25 40.35
N THR A 837 -29.83 -19.00 39.81
CA THR A 837 -29.86 -19.38 38.40
C THR A 837 -30.78 -18.41 37.67
N ILE A 838 -30.21 -17.67 36.72
CA ILE A 838 -30.90 -16.65 35.93
C ILE A 838 -31.25 -17.25 34.58
N GLN A 839 -32.52 -17.11 34.16
CA GLN A 839 -32.98 -17.48 32.83
C GLN A 839 -32.83 -16.27 31.89
N VAL A 840 -31.97 -16.41 30.88
CA VAL A 840 -31.71 -15.37 29.88
C VAL A 840 -32.29 -15.81 28.53
N PRO A 841 -33.21 -15.03 27.94
CA PRO A 841 -33.70 -15.29 26.58
C PRO A 841 -32.56 -15.34 25.56
N ARG A 842 -32.59 -16.33 24.66
CA ARG A 842 -31.52 -16.59 23.69
C ARG A 842 -31.30 -15.45 22.71
N ASP A 843 -32.35 -14.70 22.36
CA ASP A 843 -32.28 -13.55 21.45
C ASP A 843 -31.43 -12.39 21.99
N ARG A 844 -31.33 -12.27 23.32
CA ARG A 844 -30.47 -11.31 24.03
C ARG A 844 -29.00 -11.72 24.07
N VAL A 845 -28.68 -13.00 23.89
CA VAL A 845 -27.31 -13.52 23.92
C VAL A 845 -26.70 -13.43 22.52
N LYS A 846 -25.65 -12.62 22.37
CA LYS A 846 -24.85 -12.49 21.13
C LYS A 846 -23.61 -13.36 21.14
N ALA A 847 -23.06 -13.64 22.31
CA ALA A 847 -22.05 -14.67 22.46
C ALA A 847 -22.09 -15.31 23.86
N ALA A 848 -21.71 -16.58 23.94
CA ALA A 848 -21.38 -17.28 25.17
C ALA A 848 -19.89 -17.67 25.11
N VAL A 849 -19.11 -17.28 26.11
CA VAL A 849 -17.64 -17.46 26.14
C VAL A 849 -17.24 -18.34 27.31
N TRP A 850 -16.38 -19.32 27.08
CA TRP A 850 -15.77 -20.16 28.12
C TRP A 850 -14.53 -19.47 28.66
N LEU A 851 -14.47 -19.30 29.99
CA LEU A 851 -13.43 -18.55 30.68
C LEU A 851 -12.25 -19.46 31.04
N ILE A 852 -11.03 -19.01 30.73
CA ILE A 852 -9.80 -19.76 31.03
C ILE A 852 -9.39 -19.48 32.47
N LYS A 853 -9.20 -20.53 33.28
CA LYS A 853 -8.74 -20.39 34.67
C LYS A 853 -7.27 -19.97 34.73
N PRO A 854 -6.83 -19.30 35.81
CA PRO A 854 -5.45 -18.83 35.92
C PRO A 854 -4.40 -19.95 35.89
N ALA A 855 -4.65 -21.11 36.50
CA ALA A 855 -3.72 -22.25 36.48
C ALA A 855 -3.61 -22.88 35.09
N ASP A 856 -4.74 -23.06 34.42
CA ASP A 856 -4.82 -23.57 33.05
C ASP A 856 -4.11 -22.63 32.06
N ALA A 857 -4.17 -21.31 32.28
CA ALA A 857 -3.50 -20.32 31.45
C ALA A 857 -1.96 -20.41 31.52
N VAL A 858 -1.41 -20.85 32.66
CA VAL A 858 0.02 -21.11 32.84
C VAL A 858 0.39 -22.44 32.18
N SER A 859 -0.38 -23.51 32.41
CA SER A 859 -0.18 -24.81 31.75
C SER A 859 -0.20 -24.69 30.22
N ALA A 860 -1.20 -24.01 29.67
CA ALA A 860 -1.32 -23.79 28.23
C ALA A 860 -0.16 -22.96 27.64
N ALA A 861 0.43 -22.05 28.43
CA ALA A 861 1.60 -21.29 28.01
C ALA A 861 2.89 -22.15 28.01
N PHE A 862 3.02 -23.10 28.94
CA PHE A 862 4.11 -24.08 28.98
C PHE A 862 3.96 -25.15 27.89
N GLU A 863 2.76 -25.69 27.67
CA GLU A 863 2.47 -26.66 26.59
C GLU A 863 2.72 -26.08 25.19
N ALA A 864 2.53 -24.77 25.01
CA ALA A 864 2.85 -24.07 23.76
C ALA A 864 4.35 -23.97 23.46
N ILE A 865 5.23 -24.17 24.46
CA ILE A 865 6.68 -24.14 24.33
C ILE A 865 7.25 -25.53 23.97
N ASP A 866 6.53 -26.61 24.32
CA ASP A 866 7.00 -28.00 24.16
C ASP A 866 6.39 -28.77 22.95
N LYS A 867 5.52 -28.17 22.15
CA LYS A 867 5.02 -28.80 20.90
C LYS A 867 6.00 -28.63 19.73
N GLU A 868 7.10 -29.38 19.74
CA GLU A 868 7.68 -29.89 18.49
C GLU A 868 6.88 -31.15 18.10
N SER A 869 5.95 -31.04 17.15
CA SER A 869 5.12 -32.18 16.73
C SER A 869 5.30 -32.53 15.26
N GLU A 870 5.29 -33.84 15.02
CA GLU A 870 5.04 -34.62 13.80
C GLU A 870 4.27 -33.93 12.65
N PRO A 871 4.43 -34.40 11.40
CA PRO A 871 3.84 -33.78 10.21
C PRO A 871 2.31 -33.59 10.33
N PRO A 872 1.74 -32.55 9.71
CA PRO A 872 0.36 -32.19 9.98
C PRO A 872 -0.60 -33.27 9.48
N LEU A 873 -1.51 -33.70 10.36
CA LEU A 873 -2.71 -34.45 9.98
C LEU A 873 -3.59 -33.66 9.00
N ILE A 874 -3.50 -32.32 9.02
CA ILE A 874 -4.30 -31.40 8.20
C ILE A 874 -3.54 -31.02 6.93
N THR A 875 -4.19 -31.21 5.78
CA THR A 875 -3.64 -30.84 4.46
C THR A 875 -4.17 -29.50 3.94
N HIS A 876 -5.41 -29.15 4.30
CA HIS A 876 -6.08 -27.96 3.82
C HIS A 876 -6.96 -27.35 4.90
N TRP A 877 -7.09 -26.03 4.85
CA TRP A 877 -8.03 -25.26 5.63
C TRP A 877 -9.10 -24.66 4.72
N LEU A 878 -10.37 -24.93 5.04
CA LEU A 878 -11.53 -24.45 4.31
C LEU A 878 -12.20 -23.35 5.13
N LEU A 879 -12.36 -22.16 4.54
CA LEU A 879 -13.11 -21.07 5.14
C LEU A 879 -14.45 -20.94 4.40
N LEU A 880 -15.52 -20.89 5.20
CA LEU A 880 -16.89 -21.04 4.74
C LEU A 880 -17.64 -19.72 4.76
N SER A 881 -18.52 -19.54 3.79
CA SER A 881 -19.22 -18.28 3.55
C SER A 881 -20.24 -17.92 4.63
N ASN A 882 -20.60 -18.89 5.48
CA ASN A 882 -21.48 -18.76 6.63
C ASN A 882 -20.74 -18.50 7.96
N GLY A 883 -19.40 -18.45 7.97
CA GLY A 883 -18.58 -18.17 9.16
C GLY A 883 -17.74 -19.34 9.65
N GLY A 884 -17.94 -20.53 9.08
CA GLY A 884 -17.17 -21.71 9.43
C GLY A 884 -15.70 -21.67 8.99
N ARG A 885 -14.87 -22.42 9.70
CA ARG A 885 -13.46 -22.69 9.40
C ARG A 885 -13.19 -24.13 9.78
N LEU A 886 -12.67 -24.94 8.86
CA LEU A 886 -12.37 -26.34 9.10
C LEU A 886 -10.97 -26.70 8.59
N GLY A 887 -10.14 -27.30 9.44
CA GLY A 887 -8.88 -27.95 9.05
C GLY A 887 -9.10 -29.42 8.76
N LEU A 888 -8.84 -29.86 7.52
CA LEU A 888 -9.09 -31.23 7.07
C LEU A 888 -7.85 -31.90 6.45
N LYS A 889 -7.76 -33.22 6.63
CA LYS A 889 -7.06 -34.11 5.70
C LYS A 889 -7.98 -34.33 4.48
N VAL A 890 -7.81 -33.52 3.44
CA VAL A 890 -8.62 -33.61 2.23
C VAL A 890 -8.22 -34.87 1.47
N THR A 891 -9.22 -35.67 1.14
CA THR A 891 -9.06 -36.91 0.38
C THR A 891 -9.53 -36.75 -1.06
N LEU A 892 -10.51 -35.86 -1.31
CA LEU A 892 -11.09 -35.67 -2.63
C LEU A 892 -11.66 -34.25 -2.81
N PHE A 893 -11.31 -33.61 -3.92
CA PHE A 893 -12.10 -32.53 -4.51
C PHE A 893 -13.08 -33.16 -5.52
N ALA A 894 -14.37 -33.14 -5.20
CA ALA A 894 -15.43 -33.47 -6.14
C ALA A 894 -16.00 -32.17 -6.74
N GLY A 895 -16.47 -32.20 -7.98
CA GLY A 895 -16.83 -30.98 -8.73
C GLY A 895 -17.75 -29.99 -7.99
N ASP A 896 -18.54 -30.45 -7.02
CA ASP A 896 -19.46 -29.68 -6.19
C ASP A 896 -19.17 -29.73 -4.67
N ALA A 897 -18.17 -30.47 -4.20
CA ALA A 897 -17.88 -30.63 -2.76
C ALA A 897 -16.42 -31.03 -2.46
N VAL A 898 -15.98 -30.76 -1.23
CA VAL A 898 -14.68 -31.21 -0.71
C VAL A 898 -14.91 -32.22 0.41
N PHE A 899 -14.24 -33.36 0.31
CA PHE A 899 -14.29 -34.45 1.29
C PHE A 899 -12.96 -34.57 2.03
N GLY A 900 -13.04 -34.83 3.34
CA GLY A 900 -11.87 -35.06 4.16
C GLY A 900 -12.23 -35.49 5.58
N THR A 901 -11.20 -35.66 6.41
CA THR A 901 -11.37 -36.02 7.81
C THR A 901 -10.72 -35.01 8.75
N SER A 902 -11.32 -34.83 9.92
CA SER A 902 -10.77 -34.10 11.07
C SER A 902 -10.67 -35.06 12.27
N PRO A 903 -9.62 -34.97 13.11
CA PRO A 903 -9.46 -35.82 14.29
C PRO A 903 -10.65 -35.75 15.26
N LEU A 904 -11.15 -34.53 15.52
CA LEU A 904 -12.26 -34.29 16.45
C LEU A 904 -13.63 -34.42 15.78
N LEU A 905 -13.74 -34.01 14.50
CA LEU A 905 -15.03 -33.88 13.81
C LEU A 905 -15.39 -35.10 12.94
N GLY A 906 -14.48 -36.06 12.79
CA GLY A 906 -14.70 -37.24 11.96
C GLY A 906 -14.73 -36.91 10.47
N GLU A 907 -15.66 -37.52 9.74
CA GLU A 907 -15.86 -37.25 8.30
C GLU A 907 -16.56 -35.90 8.08
N CYS A 908 -15.99 -35.12 7.17
CA CYS A 908 -16.49 -33.80 6.80
C CYS A 908 -16.83 -33.77 5.30
N HIS A 909 -18.01 -33.25 4.99
CA HIS A 909 -18.49 -33.04 3.63
C HIS A 909 -18.83 -31.57 3.47
N VAL A 910 -18.01 -30.84 2.73
CA VAL A 910 -18.13 -29.39 2.63
C VAL A 910 -18.53 -29.01 1.21
N PRO A 911 -19.78 -28.56 0.97
CA PRO A 911 -20.22 -28.14 -0.35
C PRO A 911 -19.31 -27.03 -0.88
N LEU A 912 -18.85 -27.15 -2.12
CA LEU A 912 -17.98 -26.16 -2.75
C LEU A 912 -18.66 -24.79 -2.77
N SER A 913 -19.99 -24.74 -2.93
CA SER A 913 -20.79 -23.51 -2.84
C SER A 913 -20.68 -22.75 -1.51
N GLN A 914 -20.34 -23.45 -0.41
CA GLN A 914 -20.10 -22.82 0.89
C GLN A 914 -18.64 -22.40 1.09
N ILE A 915 -17.70 -22.93 0.31
CA ILE A 915 -16.27 -22.59 0.45
C ILE A 915 -15.99 -21.29 -0.29
N TYR A 916 -15.52 -20.26 0.41
CA TYR A 916 -15.05 -19.02 -0.21
C TYR A 916 -13.51 -18.91 -0.23
N LYS A 917 -12.81 -19.68 0.62
CA LYS A 917 -11.35 -19.70 0.62
C LYS A 917 -10.80 -21.07 1.02
N ILE A 918 -9.72 -21.48 0.34
CA ILE A 918 -8.98 -22.72 0.58
C ILE A 918 -7.52 -22.35 0.83
N ARG A 919 -6.88 -22.94 1.85
CA ARG A 919 -5.47 -22.71 2.16
C ARG A 919 -4.73 -24.01 2.42
N SER A 920 -3.45 -24.09 2.08
CA SER A 920 -2.58 -25.20 2.49
C SER A 920 -2.00 -25.02 3.91
N THR A 921 -2.06 -23.81 4.46
CA THR A 921 -1.59 -23.50 5.82
C THR A 921 -2.71 -22.95 6.70
N ALA A 922 -2.57 -23.17 8.02
CA ALA A 922 -3.51 -22.66 9.00
C ALA A 922 -3.72 -21.16 8.82
N PRO A 923 -4.98 -20.67 8.70
CA PRO A 923 -5.23 -19.26 8.69
C PRO A 923 -4.93 -18.66 10.07
N PRO A 924 -4.45 -17.40 10.13
CA PRO A 924 -4.33 -16.70 11.38
C PRO A 924 -5.71 -16.56 12.03
N ASP A 925 -5.75 -16.46 13.35
CA ASP A 925 -7.00 -16.23 14.05
C ASP A 925 -7.66 -14.92 13.58
N ASN A 926 -8.94 -15.00 13.23
CA ASN A 926 -9.71 -13.80 12.88
C ASN A 926 -9.99 -12.98 14.16
N ALA A 927 -10.37 -11.72 14.01
CA ALA A 927 -10.58 -10.84 15.17
C ALA A 927 -11.66 -11.35 16.13
N ALA A 928 -12.66 -12.09 15.63
CA ALA A 928 -13.68 -12.70 16.49
C ALA A 928 -13.07 -13.82 17.35
N MET A 929 -12.31 -14.73 16.74
CA MET A 929 -11.56 -15.76 17.46
C MET A 929 -10.60 -15.14 18.47
N ALA A 930 -9.79 -14.16 18.08
CA ALA A 930 -8.88 -13.49 18.99
C ALA A 930 -9.62 -12.81 20.16
N ALA A 931 -10.72 -12.10 19.88
CA ALA A 931 -11.50 -11.41 20.91
C ALA A 931 -12.21 -12.37 21.88
N LEU A 932 -12.59 -13.57 21.42
CA LEU A 932 -13.25 -14.61 22.22
C LEU A 932 -12.22 -15.52 22.94
N ARG A 933 -11.01 -15.67 22.40
CA ARG A 933 -9.89 -16.46 22.98
C ARG A 933 -9.29 -15.84 24.24
N GLU A 934 -9.27 -14.52 24.33
CA GLU A 934 -8.52 -13.79 25.37
C GLU A 934 -9.31 -13.54 26.68
N TRP A 935 -10.29 -14.38 27.01
CA TRP A 935 -11.09 -14.24 28.24
C TRP A 935 -10.47 -15.03 29.40
N LYS A 936 -9.31 -14.55 29.86
CA LYS A 936 -8.54 -15.15 30.95
C LYS A 936 -8.93 -14.53 32.28
N LEU A 937 -9.30 -15.38 33.24
CA LEU A 937 -9.54 -14.96 34.61
C LEU A 937 -8.24 -14.47 35.26
N LYS A 938 -8.37 -13.51 36.18
CA LYS A 938 -7.30 -13.05 37.05
C LYS A 938 -7.80 -13.03 38.48
N PHE A 939 -6.99 -13.50 39.42
CA PHE A 939 -7.33 -13.34 40.84
C PHE A 939 -7.14 -11.89 41.25
N ALA A 940 -8.06 -11.37 42.07
CA ALA A 940 -7.86 -10.10 42.73
C ALA A 940 -6.53 -10.13 43.51
N PRO A 941 -5.71 -9.06 43.47
CA PRO A 941 -4.46 -8.99 44.20
C PRO A 941 -4.66 -9.32 45.69
N GLU A 942 -3.70 -10.02 46.29
CA GLU A 942 -3.73 -10.19 47.75
C GLU A 942 -3.66 -8.81 48.43
N PRO A 943 -4.40 -8.59 49.51
CA PRO A 943 -4.27 -7.36 50.26
C PRO A 943 -2.85 -7.31 50.81
N VAL A 944 -2.13 -6.23 50.52
CA VAL A 944 -0.93 -5.90 51.27
C VAL A 944 -1.43 -5.52 52.67
N LEU A 945 -1.34 -6.47 53.60
CA LEU A 945 -1.61 -6.18 55.01
C LEU A 945 -0.42 -5.36 55.50
N PRO A 946 -0.59 -4.06 55.84
CA PRO A 946 0.48 -3.35 56.52
C PRO A 946 0.76 -4.07 57.83
N GLU A 947 2.03 -4.35 58.11
CA GLU A 947 2.44 -4.82 59.42
C GLU A 947 1.87 -3.86 60.46
N SER A 948 1.23 -4.42 61.48
CA SER A 948 0.63 -3.70 62.61
C SER A 948 1.63 -2.69 63.21
N GLY A 949 1.49 -1.42 62.85
CA GLY A 949 2.31 -0.32 63.34
C GLY A 949 2.04 0.97 62.56
N GLY A 950 1.21 1.85 63.12
CA GLY A 950 0.83 3.15 62.52
C GLY A 950 1.95 4.20 62.45
N GLN A 951 3.14 3.86 61.96
CA GLN A 951 4.28 4.79 61.85
C GLN A 951 5.08 4.72 60.53
N SER A 952 4.67 3.95 59.53
CA SER A 952 5.44 3.79 58.27
C SER A 952 4.76 4.34 57.00
N SER A 953 3.87 5.32 57.12
CA SER A 953 3.34 5.98 55.91
C SER A 953 4.38 6.92 55.29
N PRO A 954 4.63 6.86 53.96
CA PRO A 954 5.53 7.79 53.29
C PRO A 954 5.05 9.25 53.39
N LEU A 955 3.79 9.49 53.75
CA LEU A 955 3.21 10.83 53.90
C LEU A 955 3.56 11.51 55.23
N LEU A 956 4.11 10.79 56.22
CA LEU A 956 4.47 11.38 57.52
C LEU A 956 5.50 12.50 57.36
N ASN A 957 5.28 13.60 58.08
CA ASN A 957 6.06 14.84 58.06
C ASN A 957 6.08 15.61 56.72
N GLN A 958 5.29 15.20 55.73
CA GLN A 958 5.11 15.95 54.49
C GLN A 958 4.02 17.02 54.64
N ASP A 959 4.10 18.08 53.84
CA ASP A 959 3.03 19.08 53.73
C ASP A 959 1.77 18.44 53.12
N ALA A 960 0.63 18.67 53.76
CA ALA A 960 -0.64 18.17 53.26
C ALA A 960 -1.02 18.92 51.97
N LYS A 961 -1.22 18.18 50.87
CA LYS A 961 -1.59 18.78 49.59
C LYS A 961 -2.97 19.45 49.70
N PRO A 962 -3.13 20.70 49.25
CA PRO A 962 -4.40 21.41 49.36
C PRO A 962 -5.47 20.75 48.49
N PHE A 963 -6.70 20.72 48.99
CA PHE A 963 -7.86 20.24 48.26
C PHE A 963 -9.13 20.96 48.72
N LYS A 964 -10.16 20.90 47.87
CA LYS A 964 -11.48 21.45 48.14
C LYS A 964 -12.56 20.42 47.83
N LEU A 965 -13.42 20.12 48.80
CA LEU A 965 -14.52 19.15 48.65
C LEU A 965 -15.86 19.73 49.14
N PRO A 966 -16.98 19.40 48.48
CA PRO A 966 -18.29 19.85 48.92
C PRO A 966 -18.71 19.18 50.22
N LEU A 967 -19.31 19.95 51.13
CA LEU A 967 -19.80 19.48 52.44
C LEU A 967 -21.25 18.97 52.36
N LEU A 968 -21.61 18.09 53.30
CA LEU A 968 -22.99 17.62 53.49
C LEU A 968 -23.94 18.75 53.89
N ALA A 969 -23.50 19.62 54.81
CA ALA A 969 -24.29 20.76 55.31
C ALA A 969 -24.41 21.93 54.31
N GLY A 970 -23.80 21.81 53.12
CA GLY A 970 -23.66 22.90 52.15
C GLY A 970 -22.33 23.64 52.28
N GLY A 971 -21.92 24.33 51.22
CA GLY A 971 -20.57 24.91 51.11
C GLY A 971 -19.49 23.88 50.82
N ASP A 972 -18.23 24.30 50.94
CA ASP A 972 -17.04 23.49 50.65
C ASP A 972 -16.09 23.48 51.86
N PHE A 973 -15.45 22.35 52.10
CA PHE A 973 -14.26 22.24 52.94
C PHE A 973 -13.02 22.47 52.07
N ASP A 974 -12.22 23.48 52.42
CA ASP A 974 -10.99 23.84 51.73
C ASP A 974 -9.83 23.77 52.71
N LEU A 975 -8.97 22.76 52.56
CA LEU A 975 -7.85 22.52 53.47
C LEU A 975 -6.89 23.72 53.53
N ALA A 976 -6.76 24.50 52.44
CA ALA A 976 -5.85 25.64 52.41
C ALA A 976 -6.26 26.76 53.38
N ASN A 977 -7.55 26.83 53.73
CA ASN A 977 -8.10 27.85 54.64
C ASN A 977 -8.04 27.46 56.12
N GLU A 978 -7.52 26.26 56.43
CA GLU A 978 -7.52 25.70 57.78
C GLU A 978 -6.17 25.79 58.49
N LYS A 979 -5.26 26.64 57.98
CA LYS A 979 -3.94 26.86 58.61
C LYS A 979 -4.08 27.32 60.07
N GLY A 980 -3.23 26.79 60.94
CA GLY A 980 -3.25 27.07 62.37
C GLY A 980 -4.23 26.21 63.18
N LYS A 981 -4.93 25.26 62.55
CA LYS A 981 -5.79 24.27 63.22
C LYS A 981 -5.25 22.85 63.05
N VAL A 982 -5.61 21.97 63.97
CA VAL A 982 -5.41 20.52 63.78
C VAL A 982 -6.57 19.96 62.96
N ILE A 983 -6.28 19.25 61.88
CA ILE A 983 -7.30 18.66 61.00
C ILE A 983 -7.21 17.14 61.06
N VAL A 984 -8.31 16.49 61.41
CA VAL A 984 -8.46 15.03 61.43
C VAL A 984 -9.38 14.64 60.28
N LEU A 985 -8.81 13.97 59.27
CA LEU A 985 -9.54 13.43 58.12
C LEU A 985 -9.74 11.93 58.32
N ASP A 986 -10.98 11.45 58.26
CA ASP A 986 -11.28 10.02 58.26
C ASP A 986 -11.99 9.62 56.97
N PHE A 987 -11.33 8.82 56.14
CA PHE A 987 -11.85 8.33 54.87
C PHE A 987 -12.72 7.10 55.11
N TRP A 988 -14.00 7.18 54.75
CA TRP A 988 -15.01 6.18 55.12
C TRP A 988 -16.11 6.02 54.06
N ALA A 989 -16.96 5.00 54.22
CA ALA A 989 -18.18 4.78 53.43
C ALA A 989 -19.25 4.02 54.23
N THR A 990 -20.53 4.17 53.87
CA THR A 990 -21.65 3.56 54.60
C THR A 990 -21.72 2.04 54.46
N TRP A 991 -21.13 1.49 53.41
CA TRP A 991 -20.99 0.04 53.17
C TRP A 991 -19.77 -0.58 53.87
N CYS A 992 -18.89 0.22 54.48
CA CYS A 992 -17.68 -0.24 55.14
C CYS A 992 -17.94 -0.65 56.60
N GLY A 993 -18.12 -1.95 56.85
CA GLY A 993 -18.35 -2.49 58.19
C GLY A 993 -17.36 -2.02 59.27
N PRO A 994 -16.03 -2.05 59.04
CA PRO A 994 -15.06 -1.52 59.99
C PRO A 994 -15.17 -0.01 60.24
N CYS A 995 -15.49 0.77 59.21
CA CYS A 995 -15.69 2.23 59.35
C CYS A 995 -16.88 2.53 60.28
N ILE A 996 -17.98 1.78 60.13
CA ILE A 996 -19.19 1.91 60.96
C ILE A 996 -18.87 1.59 62.44
N LYS A 997 -17.89 0.72 62.71
CA LYS A 997 -17.41 0.45 64.07
C LYS A 997 -16.51 1.56 64.62
N ALA A 998 -15.67 2.16 63.78
CA ALA A 998 -14.69 3.18 64.17
C ALA A 998 -15.32 4.56 64.45
N LEU A 999 -16.27 4.97 63.61
CA LEU A 999 -16.80 6.33 63.61
C LEU A 999 -17.46 6.78 64.92
N PRO A 1000 -18.28 5.96 65.63
CA PRO A 1000 -18.86 6.37 66.92
C PRO A 1000 -17.79 6.76 67.93
N GLU A 1001 -16.75 5.95 68.06
CA GLU A 1001 -15.64 6.21 68.99
C GLU A 1001 -14.89 7.49 68.59
N LEU A 1002 -14.62 7.70 67.30
CA LEU A 1002 -13.97 8.92 66.81
C LEU A 1002 -14.83 10.16 67.02
N ILE A 1003 -16.13 10.10 66.73
CA ILE A 1003 -17.06 11.22 66.95
C ILE A 1003 -17.07 11.60 68.42
N ASP A 1004 -17.22 10.62 69.32
CA ASP A 1004 -17.26 10.84 70.76
C ASP A 1004 -15.96 11.47 71.28
N GLN A 1005 -14.80 10.96 70.84
CA GLN A 1005 -13.49 11.45 71.27
C GLN A 1005 -13.13 12.82 70.67
N MET A 1006 -13.63 13.14 69.47
CA MET A 1006 -13.35 14.42 68.80
C MET A 1006 -14.33 15.54 69.20
N SER A 1007 -15.54 15.19 69.65
CA SER A 1007 -16.57 16.16 70.05
C SER A 1007 -16.19 17.18 71.13
N PRO A 1008 -15.29 16.91 72.11
CA PRO A 1008 -14.94 17.87 73.16
C PRO A 1008 -13.96 18.95 72.72
N PHE A 1009 -13.31 18.82 71.56
CA PHE A 1009 -12.33 19.81 71.08
C PHE A 1009 -13.02 21.04 70.49
N ASP A 1010 -12.47 22.23 70.77
CA ASP A 1010 -12.97 23.49 70.20
C ASP A 1010 -12.87 23.47 68.66
N PRO A 1011 -14.00 23.57 67.92
CA PRO A 1011 -14.01 23.59 66.45
C PRO A 1011 -13.17 24.71 65.81
N LYS A 1012 -12.84 25.77 66.58
CA LYS A 1012 -11.94 26.84 66.13
C LYS A 1012 -10.47 26.41 66.10
N LYS A 1013 -10.11 25.36 66.83
CA LYS A 1013 -8.73 24.86 66.98
C LYS A 1013 -8.53 23.47 66.36
N VAL A 1014 -9.57 22.64 66.33
CA VAL A 1014 -9.55 21.28 65.76
C VAL A 1014 -10.76 21.08 64.87
N ARG A 1015 -10.59 20.49 63.68
CA ARG A 1015 -11.71 20.04 62.85
C ARG A 1015 -11.62 18.56 62.55
N PHE A 1016 -12.71 17.85 62.78
CA PHE A 1016 -12.88 16.45 62.39
C PHE A 1016 -13.80 16.36 61.16
N ILE A 1017 -13.26 15.87 60.05
CA ILE A 1017 -13.96 15.74 58.77
C ILE A 1017 -13.98 14.28 58.34
N GLY A 1018 -15.16 13.69 58.23
CA GLY A 1018 -15.34 12.43 57.51
C GLY A 1018 -15.32 12.65 56.02
N VAL A 1019 -14.36 12.09 55.31
CA VAL A 1019 -14.27 12.17 53.85
C VAL A 1019 -14.93 10.93 53.25
N ASN A 1020 -16.19 11.08 52.85
CA ASN A 1020 -16.95 9.99 52.28
C ASN A 1020 -16.44 9.63 50.86
N GLN A 1021 -16.25 8.34 50.61
CA GLN A 1021 -15.66 7.81 49.38
C GLN A 1021 -16.74 7.28 48.43
N ALA A 1022 -16.93 7.98 47.30
CA ALA A 1022 -17.75 7.54 46.16
C ALA A 1022 -19.24 7.22 46.46
N GLU A 1023 -19.87 7.87 47.44
CA GLU A 1023 -21.33 7.80 47.66
C GLU A 1023 -22.00 9.16 47.42
N ASP A 1024 -23.28 9.14 47.04
CA ASP A 1024 -24.07 10.35 46.84
C ASP A 1024 -24.53 10.95 48.18
N LYS A 1025 -24.85 12.26 48.19
CA LYS A 1025 -25.24 12.97 49.41
C LYS A 1025 -26.50 12.42 50.06
N ALA A 1026 -27.47 11.90 49.30
CA ALA A 1026 -28.75 11.44 49.83
C ALA A 1026 -28.57 10.13 50.62
N THR A 1027 -27.76 9.21 50.09
CA THR A 1027 -27.40 7.96 50.76
C THR A 1027 -26.73 8.22 52.12
N VAL A 1028 -25.70 9.07 52.13
CA VAL A 1028 -24.95 9.39 53.35
C VAL A 1028 -25.81 10.14 54.36
N LYS A 1029 -26.61 11.12 53.92
CA LYS A 1029 -27.52 11.87 54.79
C LYS A 1029 -28.48 10.94 55.53
N THR A 1030 -29.15 10.06 54.79
CA THR A 1030 -30.13 9.10 55.33
C THR A 1030 -29.46 8.17 56.34
N PHE A 1031 -28.25 7.70 56.03
CA PHE A 1031 -27.49 6.82 56.93
C PHE A 1031 -27.15 7.50 58.26
N LEU A 1032 -26.66 8.75 58.22
CA LEU A 1032 -26.29 9.50 59.43
C LEU A 1032 -27.51 9.86 60.28
N GLU A 1033 -28.62 10.27 59.66
CA GLU A 1033 -29.89 10.56 60.36
C GLU A 1033 -30.42 9.32 61.08
N THR A 1034 -30.36 8.14 60.43
CA THR A 1034 -30.78 6.86 61.02
C THR A 1034 -29.92 6.46 62.22
N ARG A 1035 -28.64 6.83 62.24
CA ARG A 1035 -27.69 6.50 63.30
C ARG A 1035 -27.62 7.56 64.41
N GLY A 1036 -28.21 8.74 64.20
CA GLY A 1036 -28.13 9.87 65.13
C GLY A 1036 -26.73 10.51 65.22
N TRP A 1037 -25.86 10.27 64.24
CA TRP A 1037 -24.48 10.77 64.24
C TRP A 1037 -24.38 12.18 63.68
N LYS A 1038 -23.63 13.05 64.36
CA LYS A 1038 -23.44 14.45 63.97
C LYS A 1038 -21.97 14.80 63.95
N PHE A 1039 -21.43 14.99 62.75
CA PHE A 1039 -20.08 15.46 62.49
C PHE A 1039 -20.00 16.01 61.05
N GLU A 1040 -18.90 16.65 60.70
CA GLU A 1040 -18.75 17.25 59.37
C GLU A 1040 -18.33 16.20 58.35
N VAL A 1041 -19.01 16.20 57.19
CA VAL A 1041 -18.77 15.22 56.12
C VAL A 1041 -18.52 15.93 54.80
N ALA A 1042 -17.38 15.59 54.17
CA ALA A 1042 -16.99 16.04 52.84
C ALA A 1042 -17.11 14.88 51.82
N PHE A 1043 -17.41 15.20 50.56
CA PHE A 1043 -17.66 14.19 49.52
C PHE A 1043 -16.54 14.12 48.49
N ASP A 1044 -15.79 13.03 48.47
CA ASP A 1044 -14.77 12.71 47.47
C ASP A 1044 -15.34 11.74 46.43
N ALA A 1045 -16.24 12.25 45.59
CA ALA A 1045 -17.06 11.44 44.68
C ALA A 1045 -16.25 10.62 43.67
N ASN A 1046 -15.05 11.06 43.31
CA ASN A 1046 -14.15 10.40 42.37
C ASN A 1046 -12.87 9.85 43.04
N GLN A 1047 -12.83 9.82 44.37
CA GLN A 1047 -11.75 9.26 45.19
C GLN A 1047 -10.37 9.90 44.94
N ARG A 1048 -10.33 11.11 44.37
CA ARG A 1048 -9.07 11.78 44.01
C ARG A 1048 -8.35 12.30 45.25
N VAL A 1049 -9.10 12.75 46.26
CA VAL A 1049 -8.49 13.18 47.53
C VAL A 1049 -7.99 11.95 48.29
N GLY A 1050 -8.75 10.86 48.34
CA GLY A 1050 -8.32 9.58 48.89
C GLY A 1050 -7.01 9.09 48.27
N GLN A 1051 -6.89 9.09 46.94
CA GLN A 1051 -5.63 8.76 46.24
C GLN A 1051 -4.47 9.69 46.62
N THR A 1052 -4.75 10.98 46.81
CA THR A 1052 -3.74 11.98 47.19
C THR A 1052 -3.17 11.70 48.58
N PHE A 1053 -3.98 11.16 49.49
CA PHE A 1053 -3.60 10.77 50.84
C PHE A 1053 -3.25 9.28 50.98
N GLY A 1054 -3.03 8.56 49.87
CA GLY A 1054 -2.57 7.16 49.91
C GLY A 1054 -3.61 6.18 50.46
N VAL A 1055 -4.90 6.48 50.30
CA VAL A 1055 -5.99 5.62 50.77
C VAL A 1055 -6.11 4.39 49.86
N GLU A 1056 -5.57 3.26 50.31
CA GLU A 1056 -5.69 1.95 49.64
C GLU A 1056 -6.78 1.06 50.25
N GLY A 1057 -7.30 1.43 51.42
CA GLY A 1057 -8.41 0.77 52.12
C GLY A 1057 -8.98 1.65 53.22
N ILE A 1058 -10.25 1.42 53.60
CA ILE A 1058 -10.99 2.22 54.60
C ILE A 1058 -11.41 1.36 55.81
N PRO A 1059 -11.50 1.92 57.03
CA PRO A 1059 -11.26 3.33 57.37
C PRO A 1059 -9.78 3.71 57.23
N HIS A 1060 -9.53 4.97 56.92
CA HIS A 1060 -8.17 5.52 56.83
C HIS A 1060 -8.17 6.89 57.47
N THR A 1061 -7.37 7.10 58.51
CA THR A 1061 -7.34 8.36 59.25
C THR A 1061 -6.02 9.08 59.03
N VAL A 1062 -6.08 10.38 58.73
CA VAL A 1062 -4.93 11.27 58.56
C VAL A 1062 -5.08 12.46 59.52
N ILE A 1063 -4.03 12.80 60.27
CA ILE A 1063 -3.99 14.02 61.10
C ILE A 1063 -2.98 14.99 60.53
N ILE A 1064 -3.41 16.22 60.34
CA ILE A 1064 -2.62 17.35 59.87
C ILE A 1064 -2.46 18.33 61.03
N GLY A 1065 -1.23 18.70 61.34
CA GLY A 1065 -0.89 19.64 62.41
C GLY A 1065 -1.18 21.11 62.03
N PRO A 1066 -1.09 22.05 63.00
CA PRO A 1066 -1.35 23.47 62.77
C PRO A 1066 -0.41 24.12 61.73
N ASP A 1067 0.78 23.53 61.55
CA ASP A 1067 1.79 23.91 60.56
C ASP A 1067 1.48 23.40 59.14
N GLY A 1068 0.41 22.61 58.97
CA GLY A 1068 -0.01 22.05 57.69
C GLY A 1068 0.66 20.72 57.34
N LYS A 1069 1.43 20.11 58.24
CA LYS A 1069 2.13 18.84 58.00
C LYS A 1069 1.31 17.64 58.48
N ILE A 1070 1.43 16.54 57.76
CA ILE A 1070 0.81 15.26 58.14
C ILE A 1070 1.63 14.65 59.28
N VAL A 1071 1.02 14.49 60.45
CA VAL A 1071 1.68 14.00 61.68
C VAL A 1071 1.20 12.61 62.09
N TYR A 1072 0.16 12.09 61.43
CA TYR A 1072 -0.37 10.75 61.68
C TYR A 1072 -1.06 10.20 60.44
N VAL A 1073 -0.89 8.91 60.17
CA VAL A 1073 -1.61 8.16 59.14
C VAL A 1073 -1.88 6.75 59.67
N LYS A 1074 -3.14 6.31 59.65
CA LYS A 1074 -3.53 4.95 60.05
C LYS A 1074 -4.53 4.36 59.06
N SER A 1075 -4.23 3.16 58.56
CA SER A 1075 -5.16 2.34 57.78
C SER A 1075 -5.81 1.29 58.67
N GLY A 1076 -7.11 1.08 58.48
CA GLY A 1076 -7.89 0.03 59.17
C GLY A 1076 -8.45 0.46 60.54
N TYR A 1077 -9.33 -0.39 61.07
CA TYR A 1077 -9.92 -0.21 62.40
C TYR A 1077 -9.17 -1.03 63.44
N GLU A 1078 -8.85 -0.40 64.57
CA GLU A 1078 -8.30 -1.05 65.76
C GLU A 1078 -9.02 -0.48 67.00
N PRO A 1079 -9.55 -1.34 67.89
CA PRO A 1079 -10.18 -0.89 69.13
C PRO A 1079 -9.24 0.00 69.96
N GLY A 1080 -9.73 1.16 70.40
CA GLY A 1080 -8.94 2.12 71.19
C GLY A 1080 -8.16 3.15 70.39
N ALA A 1081 -8.04 3.00 69.06
CA ALA A 1081 -7.34 3.96 68.19
C ALA A 1081 -7.89 5.39 68.30
N ALA A 1082 -9.21 5.54 68.52
CA ALA A 1082 -9.83 6.86 68.68
C ALA A 1082 -9.29 7.64 69.89
N LYS A 1083 -8.96 6.95 71.00
CA LYS A 1083 -8.35 7.57 72.18
C LYS A 1083 -6.92 8.03 71.89
N GLU A 1084 -6.14 7.20 71.19
CA GLU A 1084 -4.78 7.56 70.78
C GLU A 1084 -4.77 8.80 69.88
N ILE A 1085 -5.71 8.86 68.93
CA ILE A 1085 -5.92 10.01 68.05
C ILE A 1085 -6.24 11.26 68.86
N ALA A 1086 -7.17 11.18 69.82
CA ALA A 1086 -7.52 12.32 70.67
C ALA A 1086 -6.37 12.78 71.58
N GLU A 1087 -5.58 11.86 72.15
CA GLU A 1087 -4.38 12.22 72.91
C GLU A 1087 -3.32 12.92 72.05
N LEU A 1088 -3.14 12.47 70.81
CA LEU A 1088 -2.25 13.11 69.85
C LEU A 1088 -2.74 14.51 69.47
N VAL A 1089 -4.03 14.66 69.20
CA VAL A 1089 -4.66 15.97 68.95
C VAL A 1089 -4.44 16.91 70.13
N LYS A 1090 -4.64 16.44 71.37
CA LYS A 1090 -4.39 17.23 72.58
C LYS A 1090 -2.93 17.70 72.67
N LYS A 1091 -1.96 16.82 72.42
CA LYS A 1091 -0.53 17.17 72.39
C LYS A 1091 -0.20 18.20 71.30
N LEU A 1092 -0.88 18.15 70.16
CA LEU A 1092 -0.70 19.12 69.06
C LEU A 1092 -1.28 20.50 69.37
N LEU A 1093 -2.19 20.60 70.34
CA LEU A 1093 -2.74 21.88 70.82
C LEU A 1093 -1.91 22.52 71.95
N GLU A 1094 -1.04 21.72 72.60
CA GLU A 1094 -0.14 22.18 73.67
C GLU A 1094 1.20 22.73 73.15
N LYS A 1095 1.50 22.48 71.87
CA LYS A 1095 2.62 23.07 71.11
C LYS A 1095 2.20 24.36 70.43
#